data_AF-A0A8I0A7Q4-F1
#
_entry.id   AF-A0A8I0A7Q4-F1
#
_cell.length_a   1.000
_cell.length_b   1.000
_cell.length_c   1.000
_cell.angle_alpha   90.00
_cell.angle_beta   90.00
_cell.angle_gamma   90.00
#
_symmetry.space_group_name_H-M   'P 1'
#
loop_
_entity.id
_entity.type
_entity.pdbx_description
1 polymer ?
#
loop_
_entity_poly.entity_id
_entity_poly.type
_entity_poly.pdbx_seq_one_letter_code
_entity_poly.pdbx_strand_id
1 'polypeptide(L)'
;MIFGRFTERAQVVLIEAQQESQNFKHGYIGTEHILLGILKEGGYASQVLNNRMITLDKVKKMIEEYLGFGDEEIVTGDMLLTPRAKRLFDDSIDIGRKFNHSFITPEHILEALINGSEGVAYTILSTCKIDMHEIKDELEKYISGNDFRDNKKILNKEKKQNKTPMLDQYSRDLTQIAKEGKLDPVIGRDEETQRVLEILCRRVKNNPCLIGEPGVGKTAVIEGLAQKMVAGDIPESLKETRLVTLDITSMVAGAKYRGEFEERLKKVMNELKNEDKIIVFIDEIHTIVGAGGAEGAIDASNILKPALARGEIKCIGATTIDEYRKYIEKDAALERRFQTINIEEPNKEETLRILYGLRDKYESHHKVKITDEALKKAVELADRYITDRFMPDKAIDLIDESASKVRISKLTLPPELKQKEIDIEKSVTEKEDAIKNQDFEKAANLRDKEKLLKEEFESIKEQWRACTCNAVSVVDEEDIAKVVSIWSRVPLERLNEKEADKLLRLEEVLKNKIIGQDEAIGVICKAIKRARVGLKNPHRPIGTFFFCGPTGVGKTELSNVIAEVMFGSTNSLIRIDMSEYMEKHSVSRLIGPPPGYVGYEEGGQLTEAVRRKPYSVVLLDEIEKAHEDVFNILLQIMDDGRLTDSKGKIVNFKNTIIIMTSNEGAQKLKKQNTMGFFNDVNNNAVQYEKMKEFIMGELKNKFRPEFLNRLDEIVVFNQLNEENIKNIVDIMLSDTINRLKEKEIFLDYDKELNKFIADKNENLSFGARPIRRIITREIEDKLSDEMLKGEIKRGDRLSVCFKDDELIFSHK
;
A
#
# COMPACT_ATOMS: atom_id res chain seq x y z
N MET A 1 30.72 3.56 20.94
CA MET A 1 30.91 2.10 20.75
C MET A 1 31.18 1.79 19.28
N ILE A 2 32.43 1.90 18.82
CA ILE A 2 32.83 1.64 17.42
C ILE A 2 33.09 0.13 17.18
N PHE A 3 33.24 -0.68 18.24
CA PHE A 3 33.79 -2.03 18.17
C PHE A 3 32.81 -3.16 17.80
N GLY A 4 31.49 -2.91 17.73
CA GLY A 4 30.48 -3.98 17.58
C GLY A 4 30.53 -4.75 16.25
N ARG A 5 31.28 -4.27 15.25
CA ARG A 5 31.42 -4.91 13.93
C ARG A 5 32.82 -5.50 13.68
N PHE A 6 33.77 -5.35 14.60
CA PHE A 6 35.13 -5.87 14.44
C PHE A 6 35.21 -7.31 14.93
N THR A 7 35.86 -8.18 14.15
CA THR A 7 36.23 -9.53 14.63
C THR A 7 37.23 -9.46 15.77
N GLU A 8 37.33 -10.52 16.58
CA GLU A 8 38.34 -10.63 17.64
C GLU A 8 39.76 -10.36 17.11
N ARG A 9 40.08 -10.90 15.92
CA ARG A 9 41.34 -10.66 15.22
C ARG A 9 41.57 -9.17 14.90
N ALA A 10 40.55 -8.48 14.41
CA ALA A 10 40.63 -7.05 14.11
C ALA A 10 40.71 -6.18 15.38
N GLN A 11 40.14 -6.64 16.51
CA GLN A 11 40.31 -6.00 17.81
C GLN A 11 41.75 -6.15 18.32
N VAL A 12 42.39 -7.31 18.11
CA VAL A 12 43.81 -7.51 18.43
C VAL A 12 44.70 -6.53 17.66
N VAL A 13 44.44 -6.31 16.37
CA VAL A 13 45.17 -5.29 15.56
C VAL A 13 45.12 -3.91 16.21
N LEU A 14 43.95 -3.51 16.73
CA LEU A 14 43.77 -2.21 17.38
C LEU A 14 44.51 -2.11 18.72
N ILE A 15 44.47 -3.16 19.53
CA ILE A 15 45.20 -3.24 20.80
C ILE A 15 46.70 -3.16 20.55
N GLU A 16 47.20 -3.91 19.56
CA GLU A 16 48.62 -3.89 19.19
C GLU A 16 49.06 -2.55 18.60
N ALA A 17 48.22 -1.90 17.80
CA ALA A 17 48.47 -0.55 17.30
C ALA A 17 48.57 0.47 18.45
N GLN A 18 47.73 0.34 19.47
CA GLN A 18 47.80 1.19 20.66
C GLN A 18 49.11 0.96 21.44
N GLN A 19 49.53 -0.29 21.62
CA GLN A 19 50.79 -0.61 22.28
C GLN A 19 52.01 -0.09 21.49
N GLU A 20 52.00 -0.18 20.16
CA GLU A 20 53.10 0.35 19.35
C GLU A 20 53.14 1.88 19.37
N SER A 21 52.00 2.57 19.36
CA SER A 21 51.96 4.02 19.57
C SER A 21 52.57 4.44 20.91
N GLN A 22 52.35 3.65 21.97
CA GLN A 22 53.00 3.85 23.28
C GLN A 22 54.50 3.62 23.22
N ASN A 23 54.96 2.55 22.56
CA ASN A 23 56.38 2.25 22.42
C ASN A 23 57.13 3.38 21.69
N PHE A 24 56.53 3.95 20.64
CA PHE A 24 57.10 5.09 19.90
C PHE A 24 56.81 6.46 20.53
N LYS A 25 56.03 6.52 21.62
CA LYS A 25 55.62 7.76 22.32
C LYS A 25 54.92 8.79 21.44
N HIS A 26 54.17 8.35 20.42
CA HIS A 26 53.55 9.26 19.45
C HIS A 26 52.28 9.97 19.95
N GLY A 27 51.63 9.50 21.02
CA GLY A 27 50.44 10.15 21.61
C GLY A 27 49.15 10.02 20.81
N TYR A 28 49.19 9.40 19.63
CA TYR A 28 48.03 9.15 18.77
C TYR A 28 48.13 7.80 18.05
N ILE A 29 46.99 7.27 17.59
CA ILE A 29 46.98 6.06 16.74
C ILE A 29 46.84 6.49 15.27
N GLY A 30 47.94 6.34 14.53
CA GLY A 30 48.05 6.59 13.09
C GLY A 30 47.99 5.31 12.26
N THR A 31 48.05 5.47 10.94
CA THR A 31 48.05 4.35 9.97
C THR A 31 49.24 3.42 10.15
N GLU A 32 50.39 3.96 10.56
CA GLU A 32 51.67 3.28 10.78
C GLU A 32 51.59 2.31 11.97
N HIS A 33 50.90 2.70 13.04
CA HIS A 33 50.66 1.84 14.18
C HIS A 33 49.69 0.70 13.81
N ILE A 34 48.68 1.00 12.99
CA ILE A 34 47.74 -0.01 12.48
C ILE A 34 48.48 -1.03 11.61
N LEU A 35 49.41 -0.61 10.75
CA LEU A 35 50.25 -1.51 9.95
C LEU A 35 51.10 -2.44 10.84
N LEU A 36 51.70 -1.91 11.92
CA LEU A 36 52.42 -2.74 12.89
C LEU A 36 51.48 -3.71 13.62
N GLY A 37 50.26 -3.28 13.95
CA GLY A 37 49.23 -4.13 14.56
C GLY A 37 48.83 -5.29 13.65
N ILE A 38 48.70 -5.07 12.34
CA ILE A 38 48.43 -6.12 11.35
C ILE A 38 49.59 -7.12 11.30
N LEU A 39 50.84 -6.64 11.28
CA LEU A 39 52.01 -7.52 11.25
C LEU A 39 52.12 -8.39 12.50
N LYS A 40 51.75 -7.86 13.68
CA LYS A 40 51.76 -8.59 14.96
C LYS A 40 50.62 -9.59 15.14
N GLU A 41 49.45 -9.31 14.58
CA GLU A 41 48.28 -10.18 14.69
C GLU A 41 48.55 -11.60 14.15
N GLY A 42 49.53 -11.75 13.24
CA GLY A 42 50.03 -13.05 12.78
C GLY A 42 49.04 -13.82 11.90
N GLY A 43 47.96 -13.17 11.46
CA GLY A 43 46.96 -13.74 10.56
C GLY A 43 47.35 -13.68 9.08
N TYR A 44 46.38 -13.95 8.20
CA TYR A 44 46.61 -14.01 6.75
C TYR A 44 47.13 -12.67 6.19
N ALA A 45 46.59 -11.54 6.65
CA ALA A 45 47.09 -10.22 6.29
C ALA A 45 48.59 -10.03 6.62
N SER A 46 49.06 -10.53 7.77
CA SER A 46 50.49 -10.53 8.14
C SER A 46 51.30 -11.47 7.23
N GLN A 47 50.77 -12.64 6.89
CA GLN A 47 51.45 -13.60 6.00
C GLN A 47 51.68 -13.03 4.60
N VAL A 48 50.67 -12.36 4.02
CA VAL A 48 50.79 -11.71 2.70
C VAL A 48 51.90 -10.65 2.72
N LEU A 49 52.01 -9.85 3.79
CA LEU A 49 53.09 -8.86 3.93
C LEU A 49 54.47 -9.52 4.13
N ASN A 50 54.56 -10.55 4.98
CA ASN A 50 55.81 -11.27 5.24
C ASN A 50 56.35 -12.00 3.99
N ASN A 51 55.47 -12.60 3.17
CA ASN A 51 55.84 -13.25 1.91
C ASN A 51 56.51 -12.28 0.92
N ARG A 52 56.25 -10.98 1.06
CA ARG A 52 56.84 -9.90 0.26
C ARG A 52 58.00 -9.19 0.96
N MET A 53 58.63 -9.85 1.94
CA MET A 53 59.76 -9.34 2.74
C MET A 53 59.45 -8.06 3.55
N ILE A 54 58.18 -7.82 3.89
CA ILE A 54 57.80 -6.81 4.88
C ILE A 54 57.73 -7.49 6.23
N THR A 55 58.83 -7.44 6.98
CA THR A 55 58.87 -7.92 8.36
C THR A 55 58.58 -6.79 9.34
N LEU A 56 58.06 -7.15 10.51
CA LEU A 56 57.80 -6.22 11.60
C LEU A 56 59.01 -5.37 11.96
N ASP A 57 60.21 -5.97 12.06
CA ASP A 57 61.45 -5.25 12.40
C ASP A 57 61.83 -4.20 11.36
N LYS A 58 61.58 -4.51 10.07
CA LYS A 58 61.87 -3.58 8.97
C LYS A 58 60.93 -2.38 9.00
N VAL A 59 59.64 -2.61 9.21
CA VAL A 59 58.64 -1.55 9.31
C VAL A 59 58.89 -0.67 10.54
N LYS A 60 59.28 -1.26 11.68
CA LYS A 60 59.66 -0.51 12.89
C LYS A 60 60.83 0.44 12.64
N LYS A 61 61.91 -0.04 12.01
CA LYS A 61 63.06 0.82 11.66
C LYS A 61 62.68 1.95 10.70
N MET A 62 61.82 1.68 9.73
CA MET A 62 61.35 2.72 8.80
C MET A 62 60.44 3.76 9.48
N ILE A 63 59.63 3.35 10.45
CA ILE A 63 58.85 4.28 11.27
C ILE A 63 59.77 5.14 12.13
N GLU A 64 60.78 4.53 12.75
CA GLU A 64 61.80 5.25 13.53
C GLU A 64 62.57 6.26 12.68
N GLU A 65 62.98 5.88 11.46
CA GLU A 65 63.67 6.78 10.52
C GLU A 65 62.77 7.91 10.00
N TYR A 66 61.47 7.66 9.84
CA TYR A 66 60.53 8.61 9.23
C TYR A 66 59.86 9.55 10.23
N LEU A 67 59.51 9.07 11.43
CA LEU A 67 58.79 9.83 12.47
C LEU A 67 59.61 10.09 13.74
N GLY A 68 60.63 9.26 14.03
CA GLY A 68 61.37 9.32 15.29
C GLY A 68 60.61 8.73 16.48
N PHE A 69 61.04 9.07 17.69
CA PHE A 69 60.31 8.83 18.94
C PHE A 69 59.73 10.14 19.45
N GLY A 70 58.52 10.11 20.01
CA GLY A 70 57.91 11.28 20.64
C GLY A 70 58.45 11.60 22.04
N ASP A 71 58.18 12.83 22.50
CA ASP A 71 58.76 13.39 23.73
C ASP A 71 57.95 13.07 25.01
N GLU A 72 56.70 12.62 24.90
CA GLU A 72 55.77 12.51 26.05
C GLU A 72 55.63 11.08 26.60
N GLU A 73 55.68 10.92 27.93
CA GLU A 73 55.17 9.72 28.61
C GLU A 73 53.65 9.83 28.76
N ILE A 74 52.91 9.28 27.80
CA ILE A 74 51.44 9.34 27.80
C ILE A 74 50.83 8.30 28.74
N VAL A 75 49.98 8.76 29.65
CA VAL A 75 49.18 7.91 30.56
C VAL A 75 48.12 7.13 29.78
N THR A 76 48.02 5.83 30.05
CA THR A 76 47.00 4.91 29.54
C THR A 76 45.60 5.38 29.89
N GLY A 77 44.90 6.03 28.94
CA GLY A 77 43.53 6.51 29.13
C GLY A 77 42.76 6.60 27.83
N ASP A 78 43.15 7.49 26.91
CA ASP A 78 42.44 7.68 25.64
C ASP A 78 43.41 8.17 24.56
N MET A 79 44.14 7.26 23.91
CA MET A 79 44.84 7.60 22.67
C MET A 79 43.82 7.77 21.55
N LEU A 80 43.75 8.97 21.00
CA LEU A 80 42.81 9.29 19.92
C LEU A 80 43.31 8.74 18.59
N LEU A 81 42.38 8.19 17.80
CA LEU A 81 42.62 7.86 16.40
C LEU A 81 42.78 9.16 15.61
N THR A 82 43.81 9.23 14.78
CA THR A 82 43.94 10.32 13.81
C THR A 82 42.75 10.32 12.84
N PRO A 83 42.36 11.47 12.25
CA PRO A 83 41.31 11.52 11.25
C PRO A 83 41.52 10.53 10.08
N ARG A 84 42.77 10.26 9.72
CA ARG A 84 43.16 9.27 8.70
C ARG A 84 42.94 7.84 9.17
N ALA A 85 43.36 7.49 10.39
CA ALA A 85 43.08 6.18 10.97
C ALA A 85 41.57 5.92 11.11
N LYS A 86 40.79 6.95 11.46
CA LYS A 86 39.32 6.85 11.50
C LYS A 86 38.72 6.58 10.12
N ARG A 87 39.14 7.32 9.09
CA ARG A 87 38.71 7.07 7.69
C ARG A 87 39.06 5.67 7.22
N LEU A 88 40.25 5.18 7.54
CA LEU A 88 40.69 3.82 7.19
C LEU A 88 39.72 2.76 7.73
N PHE A 89 39.21 2.92 8.95
CA PHE A 89 38.20 2.00 9.49
C PHE A 89 36.84 2.15 8.82
N ASP A 90 36.42 3.37 8.50
CA ASP A 90 35.18 3.60 7.74
C ASP A 90 35.27 2.92 6.36
N ASP A 91 36.39 3.06 5.65
CA ASP A 91 36.64 2.42 4.36
C ASP A 91 36.67 0.89 4.47
N SER A 92 37.23 0.35 5.56
CA SER A 92 37.23 -1.11 5.82
C SER A 92 35.81 -1.68 6.00
N ILE A 93 34.85 -0.88 6.46
CA ILE A 93 33.43 -1.28 6.56
C ILE A 93 32.83 -1.42 5.17
N ASP A 94 33.13 -0.49 4.27
CA ASP A 94 32.60 -0.50 2.91
C ASP A 94 33.21 -1.62 2.08
N ILE A 95 34.48 -1.95 2.29
CA ILE A 95 35.13 -3.13 1.72
C ILE A 95 34.46 -4.41 2.26
N GLY A 96 34.23 -4.53 3.57
CA GLY A 96 33.50 -5.67 4.13
C GLY A 96 32.10 -5.85 3.52
N ARG A 97 31.39 -4.75 3.27
CA ARG A 97 30.08 -4.78 2.58
C ARG A 97 30.19 -5.23 1.13
N LYS A 98 31.23 -4.81 0.39
CA LYS A 98 31.48 -5.24 -0.99
C LYS A 98 31.56 -6.77 -1.09
N PHE A 99 32.10 -7.43 -0.06
CA PHE A 99 32.20 -8.89 0.03
C PHE A 99 31.05 -9.56 0.82
N ASN A 100 29.95 -8.85 1.10
CA ASN A 100 28.82 -9.33 1.91
C ASN A 100 29.20 -9.83 3.31
N HIS A 101 30.29 -9.32 3.89
CA HIS A 101 30.70 -9.62 5.26
C HIS A 101 30.06 -8.63 6.25
N SER A 102 29.33 -9.16 7.23
CA SER A 102 28.71 -8.38 8.32
C SER A 102 29.73 -7.92 9.39
N PHE A 103 30.99 -8.29 9.24
CA PHE A 103 32.08 -8.05 10.19
C PHE A 103 33.37 -7.59 9.49
N ILE A 104 34.24 -6.92 10.22
CA ILE A 104 35.53 -6.40 9.74
C ILE A 104 36.66 -7.32 10.19
N THR A 105 37.50 -7.72 9.24
CA THR A 105 38.69 -8.55 9.48
C THR A 105 39.96 -7.74 9.20
N PRO A 106 41.14 -8.19 9.70
CA PRO A 106 42.43 -7.56 9.40
C PRO A 106 42.71 -7.43 7.89
N GLU A 107 42.19 -8.34 7.07
CA GLU A 107 42.34 -8.31 5.61
C GLU A 107 41.60 -7.10 4.99
N HIS A 108 40.39 -6.78 5.45
CA HIS A 108 39.67 -5.58 5.02
C HIS A 108 40.40 -4.29 5.47
N ILE A 109 41.02 -4.31 6.64
CA ILE A 109 41.81 -3.18 7.18
C ILE A 109 43.07 -2.98 6.32
N LEU A 110 43.76 -4.06 5.94
CA LEU A 110 44.93 -3.99 5.06
C LEU A 110 44.55 -3.52 3.65
N GLU A 111 43.44 -4.00 3.10
CA GLU A 111 42.96 -3.55 1.79
C GLU A 111 42.59 -2.05 1.80
N ALA A 112 41.96 -1.56 2.88
CA ALA A 112 41.69 -0.14 3.08
C ALA A 112 42.99 0.68 3.13
N LEU A 113 44.01 0.18 3.82
CA LEU A 113 45.32 0.83 3.94
C LEU A 113 46.02 0.94 2.58
N ILE A 114 45.93 -0.08 1.73
CA ILE A 114 46.51 -0.09 0.38
C ILE A 114 45.74 0.82 -0.59
N ASN A 115 44.41 0.85 -0.49
CA ASN A 115 43.58 1.74 -1.29
C ASN A 115 43.77 3.21 -0.91
N GLY A 116 44.13 3.48 0.36
CA GLY A 116 44.50 4.79 0.84
C GLY A 116 45.82 5.26 0.20
N SER A 117 45.75 6.04 -0.87
CA SER A 117 46.92 6.60 -1.57
C SER A 117 47.72 7.65 -0.77
N GLU A 118 47.40 7.82 0.51
CA GLU A 118 48.00 8.79 1.42
C GLU A 118 48.15 8.20 2.83
N GLY A 119 49.20 8.59 3.54
CA GLY A 119 49.43 8.19 4.93
C GLY A 119 50.80 7.58 5.14
N VAL A 120 51.27 7.56 6.38
CA VAL A 120 52.63 7.08 6.73
C VAL A 120 52.78 5.60 6.39
N ALA A 121 51.76 4.79 6.66
CA ALA A 121 51.78 3.37 6.30
C ALA A 121 51.90 3.13 4.79
N TYR A 122 51.17 3.90 3.97
CA TYR A 122 51.28 3.84 2.52
C TYR A 122 52.67 4.28 2.02
N THR A 123 53.25 5.33 2.64
CA THR A 123 54.62 5.77 2.33
C THR A 123 55.67 4.71 2.68
N ILE A 124 55.52 4.01 3.80
CA ILE A 124 56.42 2.91 4.19
C ILE A 124 56.32 1.73 3.20
N LEU A 125 55.09 1.34 2.83
CA LEU A 125 54.86 0.26 1.88
C LEU A 125 55.37 0.61 0.47
N SER A 126 55.21 1.85 0.01
CA SER A 126 55.72 2.29 -1.30
C SER A 126 57.25 2.39 -1.34
N THR A 127 57.88 2.79 -0.23
CA THR A 127 59.34 2.79 -0.09
C THR A 127 59.93 1.37 -0.15
N CYS A 128 59.15 0.35 0.22
CA CYS A 128 59.54 -1.05 0.08
C CYS A 128 59.51 -1.57 -1.38
N LYS A 129 59.15 -0.75 -2.38
CA LYS A 129 59.05 -1.11 -3.82
C LYS A 129 58.15 -2.31 -4.10
N ILE A 130 56.97 -2.34 -3.48
CA ILE A 130 56.02 -3.44 -3.62
C ILE A 130 54.91 -3.06 -4.59
N ASP A 131 54.49 -4.02 -5.41
CA ASP A 131 53.31 -3.86 -6.24
C ASP A 131 52.04 -4.01 -5.40
N MET A 132 51.38 -2.89 -5.17
CA MET A 132 50.14 -2.80 -4.39
C MET A 132 48.98 -3.55 -5.06
N HIS A 133 49.00 -3.68 -6.40
CA HIS A 133 47.98 -4.42 -7.13
C HIS A 133 48.05 -5.92 -6.83
N GLU A 134 49.26 -6.49 -6.74
CA GLU A 134 49.41 -7.92 -6.44
C GLU A 134 48.91 -8.29 -5.04
N ILE A 135 49.19 -7.45 -4.03
CA ILE A 135 48.68 -7.67 -2.66
C ILE A 135 47.16 -7.60 -2.65
N LYS A 136 46.58 -6.62 -3.36
CA LYS A 136 45.14 -6.46 -3.44
C LYS A 136 44.48 -7.68 -4.08
N ASP A 137 44.99 -8.16 -5.20
CA ASP A 137 44.46 -9.35 -5.89
C ASP A 137 44.52 -10.61 -5.01
N GLU A 138 45.59 -10.77 -4.22
CA GLU A 138 45.76 -11.89 -3.29
C GLU A 138 44.80 -11.81 -2.09
N LEU A 139 44.55 -10.61 -1.57
CA LEU A 139 43.56 -10.36 -0.52
C LEU A 139 42.13 -10.55 -1.05
N GLU A 140 41.79 -10.01 -2.22
CA GLU A 140 40.45 -10.15 -2.81
C GLU A 140 40.12 -11.63 -3.08
N LYS A 141 41.09 -12.45 -3.54
CA LYS A 141 40.91 -13.91 -3.71
C LYS A 141 40.62 -14.62 -2.40
N TYR A 142 41.33 -14.26 -1.34
CA TYR A 142 41.15 -14.83 -0.01
C TYR A 142 39.79 -14.44 0.60
N ILE A 143 39.45 -13.14 0.53
CA ILE A 143 38.21 -12.57 1.08
C ILE A 143 36.99 -13.09 0.30
N SER A 144 37.10 -13.29 -1.02
CA SER A 144 36.03 -13.86 -1.86
C SER A 144 35.75 -15.35 -1.58
N GLY A 145 36.54 -16.00 -0.72
CA GLY A 145 36.17 -17.29 -0.12
C GLY A 145 36.47 -18.53 -0.95
N ASN A 146 37.41 -18.48 -1.91
CA ASN A 146 37.71 -19.66 -2.74
C ASN A 146 38.52 -20.77 -2.04
N ASP A 147 39.07 -20.57 -0.84
CA ASP A 147 39.94 -21.60 -0.21
C ASP A 147 39.62 -21.99 1.25
N PHE A 148 38.71 -21.30 1.96
CA PHE A 148 38.44 -21.61 3.38
C PHE A 148 37.12 -22.33 3.67
N ARG A 149 36.36 -22.75 2.65
CA ARG A 149 35.20 -23.65 2.81
C ARG A 149 35.36 -25.04 2.20
N ASP A 150 36.49 -25.29 1.52
CA ASP A 150 36.63 -26.49 0.68
C ASP A 150 37.51 -27.60 1.29
N ASN A 151 38.36 -27.31 2.27
CA ASN A 151 39.27 -28.33 2.85
C ASN A 151 38.67 -29.29 3.89
N LYS A 152 37.34 -29.37 4.04
CA LYS A 152 36.67 -30.47 4.77
C LYS A 152 35.57 -31.19 3.96
N LYS A 153 35.40 -30.86 2.68
CA LYS A 153 34.41 -31.54 1.80
C LYS A 153 35.00 -32.09 0.49
N ILE A 154 36.29 -31.94 0.21
CA ILE A 154 36.95 -32.48 -1.00
C ILE A 154 37.48 -33.93 -0.81
N LEU A 155 36.72 -34.79 -0.13
CA LEU A 155 37.00 -36.24 -0.20
C LEU A 155 35.80 -37.09 -0.61
N ASN A 156 34.63 -36.49 -0.91
CA ASN A 156 33.45 -37.24 -1.37
C ASN A 156 32.51 -36.44 -2.28
N LYS A 157 33.04 -35.81 -3.33
CA LYS A 157 32.22 -35.42 -4.48
C LYS A 157 32.88 -35.88 -5.77
N GLU A 158 32.58 -37.12 -6.13
CA GLU A 158 32.69 -37.56 -7.51
C GLU A 158 31.92 -36.60 -8.42
N LYS A 159 32.56 -36.26 -9.55
CA LYS A 159 31.98 -35.54 -10.68
C LYS A 159 30.70 -36.25 -11.14
N LYS A 160 29.53 -35.72 -10.79
CA LYS A 160 28.32 -35.90 -11.63
C LYS A 160 28.36 -34.84 -12.72
N GLN A 161 28.55 -35.27 -13.96
CA GLN A 161 28.31 -34.43 -15.14
C GLN A 161 26.90 -33.83 -15.06
N ASN A 162 26.76 -32.51 -15.16
CA ASN A 162 25.45 -31.87 -15.31
C ASN A 162 24.84 -32.32 -16.64
N LYS A 163 23.82 -33.19 -16.57
CA LYS A 163 23.14 -33.75 -17.75
C LYS A 163 22.20 -32.75 -18.44
N THR A 164 21.83 -31.65 -17.76
CA THR A 164 20.82 -30.68 -18.20
C THR A 164 21.26 -29.22 -18.01
N PRO A 165 22.34 -28.77 -18.68
CA PRO A 165 22.92 -27.44 -18.45
C PRO A 165 22.00 -26.28 -18.83
N MET A 166 21.19 -26.39 -19.89
CA MET A 166 20.30 -25.29 -20.29
C MET A 166 19.07 -25.22 -19.38
N LEU A 167 18.53 -26.37 -18.98
CA LEU A 167 17.42 -26.41 -18.02
C LEU A 167 17.83 -25.79 -16.69
N ASP A 168 19.00 -26.14 -16.13
CA ASP A 168 19.45 -25.61 -14.83
C ASP A 168 19.68 -24.08 -14.87
N GLN A 169 19.99 -23.50 -16.04
CA GLN A 169 20.14 -22.05 -16.20
C GLN A 169 18.80 -21.28 -16.15
N TYR A 170 17.74 -21.87 -16.72
CA TYR A 170 16.44 -21.21 -16.89
C TYR A 170 15.34 -21.83 -16.02
N SER A 171 15.70 -22.65 -15.03
CA SER A 171 14.77 -23.27 -14.09
C SER A 171 15.27 -23.16 -12.66
N ARG A 172 14.35 -23.34 -11.72
CA ARG A 172 14.64 -23.45 -10.29
C ARG A 172 14.34 -24.87 -9.82
N ASP A 173 15.33 -25.54 -9.25
CA ASP A 173 15.16 -26.90 -8.73
C ASP A 173 14.52 -26.86 -7.33
N LEU A 174 13.21 -27.12 -7.28
CA LEU A 174 12.46 -27.13 -6.02
C LEU A 174 12.89 -28.28 -5.10
N THR A 175 13.37 -29.39 -5.67
CA THR A 175 13.84 -30.54 -4.89
C THR A 175 15.13 -30.21 -4.15
N GLN A 176 16.01 -29.42 -4.78
CA GLN A 176 17.21 -28.91 -4.14
C GLN A 176 16.89 -27.89 -3.05
N ILE A 177 15.99 -26.93 -3.32
CA ILE A 177 15.58 -25.91 -2.34
C ILE A 177 14.91 -26.56 -1.12
N ALA A 178 14.12 -27.61 -1.33
CA ALA A 178 13.54 -28.43 -0.26
C ALA A 178 14.62 -29.12 0.59
N LYS A 179 15.66 -29.71 -0.03
CA LYS A 179 16.79 -30.30 0.69
C LYS A 179 17.58 -29.29 1.52
N GLU A 180 17.65 -28.05 1.06
CA GLU A 180 18.29 -26.94 1.78
C GLU A 180 17.42 -26.38 2.91
N GLY A 181 16.17 -26.84 3.07
CA GLY A 181 15.25 -26.39 4.11
C GLY A 181 14.74 -24.96 3.92
N LYS A 182 14.80 -24.42 2.70
CA LYS A 182 14.42 -23.03 2.40
C LYS A 182 12.93 -22.85 2.09
N LEU A 183 12.23 -23.91 1.65
CA LEU A 183 10.80 -23.86 1.32
C LEU A 183 9.92 -23.58 2.53
N ASP A 184 8.76 -22.99 2.31
CA ASP A 184 7.75 -22.75 3.35
C ASP A 184 7.06 -24.05 3.77
N PRO A 185 6.67 -24.19 5.05
CA PRO A 185 5.92 -25.36 5.49
C PRO A 185 4.56 -25.39 4.79
N VAL A 186 4.22 -26.53 4.21
CA VAL A 186 2.93 -26.71 3.54
C VAL A 186 1.92 -27.25 4.54
N ILE A 187 0.81 -26.52 4.70
CA ILE A 187 -0.21 -26.79 5.72
C ILE A 187 -1.57 -26.93 5.04
N GLY A 188 -2.26 -28.03 5.31
CA GLY A 188 -3.65 -28.23 4.87
C GLY A 188 -3.83 -28.54 3.37
N ARG A 189 -2.76 -28.93 2.66
CA ARG A 189 -2.81 -29.28 1.22
C ARG A 189 -2.39 -30.72 0.92
N ASP A 190 -2.55 -31.61 1.89
CA ASP A 190 -2.10 -33.00 1.78
C ASP A 190 -2.90 -33.81 0.77
N GLU A 191 -4.21 -33.60 0.70
CA GLU A 191 -5.11 -34.30 -0.22
C GLU A 191 -4.82 -33.92 -1.67
N GLU A 192 -4.64 -32.63 -1.96
CA GLU A 192 -4.31 -32.13 -3.30
C GLU A 192 -2.91 -32.59 -3.71
N THR A 193 -1.94 -32.55 -2.80
CA THR A 193 -0.58 -33.05 -3.05
C THR A 193 -0.60 -34.56 -3.34
N GLN A 194 -1.38 -35.33 -2.57
CA GLN A 194 -1.57 -36.76 -2.82
C GLN A 194 -2.22 -37.00 -4.18
N ARG A 195 -3.22 -36.19 -4.54
CA ARG A 195 -3.90 -36.29 -5.82
C ARG A 195 -2.97 -36.00 -7.00
N VAL A 196 -2.07 -35.03 -6.87
CA VAL A 196 -1.01 -34.74 -7.86
C VAL A 196 -0.12 -35.98 -8.04
N LEU A 197 0.30 -36.60 -6.94
CA LEU A 197 1.14 -37.81 -6.95
C LEU A 197 0.45 -38.99 -7.65
N GLU A 198 -0.82 -39.23 -7.35
CA GLU A 198 -1.64 -40.25 -8.02
C GLU A 198 -1.72 -40.03 -9.52
N ILE A 199 -1.92 -38.78 -9.96
CA ILE A 199 -2.03 -38.43 -11.37
C ILE A 199 -0.71 -38.64 -12.10
N LEU A 200 0.41 -38.22 -11.51
CA LEU A 200 1.76 -38.39 -12.08
C LEU A 200 2.11 -39.86 -12.32
N CYS A 201 1.53 -40.78 -11.54
CA CYS A 201 1.72 -42.23 -11.67
C CYS A 201 0.79 -42.89 -12.70
N ARG A 202 -0.17 -42.18 -13.29
CA ARG A 202 -1.08 -42.75 -14.29
C ARG A 202 -0.38 -43.06 -15.60
N ARG A 203 -0.90 -44.04 -16.33
CA ARG A 203 -0.45 -44.37 -17.70
C ARG A 203 -1.02 -43.41 -18.76
N VAL A 204 -2.21 -42.88 -18.53
CA VAL A 204 -2.92 -41.94 -19.41
C VAL A 204 -3.45 -40.80 -18.56
N LYS A 205 -3.44 -39.56 -19.09
CA LYS A 205 -3.73 -38.34 -18.34
C LYS A 205 -2.84 -38.17 -17.10
N ASN A 206 -1.53 -38.20 -17.33
CA ASN A 206 -0.50 -38.18 -16.30
C ASN A 206 0.09 -36.78 -16.03
N ASN A 207 -0.49 -35.73 -16.63
CA ASN A 207 -0.12 -34.35 -16.36
C ASN A 207 -1.20 -33.70 -15.49
N PRO A 208 -0.94 -33.41 -14.21
CA PRO A 208 -1.91 -32.69 -13.38
C PRO A 208 -1.96 -31.21 -13.78
N CYS A 209 -3.16 -30.64 -13.79
CA CYS A 209 -3.42 -29.22 -13.98
C CYS A 209 -4.14 -28.69 -12.75
N LEU A 210 -3.46 -27.84 -11.98
CA LEU A 210 -3.99 -27.15 -10.81
C LEU A 210 -4.83 -25.96 -11.26
N ILE A 211 -6.13 -26.03 -11.00
CA ILE A 211 -7.09 -25.01 -11.38
C ILE A 211 -7.63 -24.35 -10.12
N GLY A 212 -7.58 -23.02 -10.06
CA GLY A 212 -8.13 -22.23 -8.95
C GLY A 212 -7.96 -20.74 -9.21
N GLU A 213 -8.44 -19.90 -8.31
CA GLU A 213 -8.21 -18.46 -8.41
C GLU A 213 -6.76 -18.09 -8.05
N PRO A 214 -6.24 -16.92 -8.44
CA PRO A 214 -4.95 -16.45 -7.98
C PRO A 214 -4.94 -16.29 -6.45
N GLY A 215 -3.81 -16.63 -5.82
CA GLY A 215 -3.64 -16.46 -4.36
C GLY A 215 -4.14 -17.61 -3.49
N VAL A 216 -4.81 -18.63 -4.03
CA VAL A 216 -5.30 -19.80 -3.23
C VAL A 216 -4.20 -20.76 -2.76
N GLY A 217 -2.95 -20.55 -3.19
CA GLY A 217 -1.80 -21.39 -2.81
C GLY A 217 -1.52 -22.57 -3.75
N LYS A 218 -1.63 -22.38 -5.07
CA LYS A 218 -1.28 -23.42 -6.07
C LYS A 218 0.18 -23.84 -5.98
N THR A 219 1.08 -22.87 -5.81
CA THR A 219 2.52 -23.10 -5.65
C THR A 219 2.82 -23.89 -4.38
N ALA A 220 2.05 -23.67 -3.30
CA ALA A 220 2.22 -24.41 -2.05
C ALA A 220 1.99 -25.93 -2.22
N VAL A 221 1.07 -26.35 -3.11
CA VAL A 221 0.86 -27.78 -3.42
C VAL A 221 2.12 -28.40 -4.06
N ILE A 222 2.80 -27.63 -4.91
CA ILE A 222 4.02 -28.08 -5.61
C ILE A 222 5.22 -28.10 -4.67
N GLU A 223 5.35 -27.11 -3.79
CA GLU A 223 6.37 -27.12 -2.73
C GLU A 223 6.15 -28.28 -1.75
N GLY A 224 4.90 -28.62 -1.47
CA GLY A 224 4.53 -29.77 -0.64
C GLY A 224 4.91 -31.09 -1.30
N LEU A 225 4.70 -31.19 -2.62
CA LEU A 225 5.20 -32.31 -3.41
C LEU A 225 6.73 -32.41 -3.33
N ALA A 226 7.46 -31.30 -3.46
CA ALA A 226 8.92 -31.29 -3.35
C ALA A 226 9.40 -31.79 -1.98
N GLN A 227 8.73 -31.36 -0.90
CA GLN A 227 9.02 -31.82 0.46
C GLN A 227 8.76 -33.33 0.62
N LYS A 228 7.65 -33.86 0.12
CA LYS A 228 7.36 -35.32 0.13
C LYS A 228 8.39 -36.11 -0.68
N MET A 229 8.82 -35.60 -1.83
CA MET A 229 9.87 -36.22 -2.64
C MET A 229 11.21 -36.31 -1.90
N VAL A 230 11.57 -35.28 -1.13
CA VAL A 230 12.79 -35.27 -0.31
C VAL A 230 12.67 -36.16 0.92
N ALA A 231 11.50 -36.19 1.57
CA ALA A 231 11.22 -37.08 2.70
C ALA A 231 11.20 -38.57 2.29
N GLY A 232 11.04 -38.88 1.00
CA GLY A 232 10.97 -40.24 0.48
C GLY A 232 9.56 -40.85 0.57
N ASP A 233 8.55 -40.05 0.90
CA ASP A 233 7.13 -40.44 0.94
C ASP A 233 6.51 -40.38 -0.46
N ILE A 234 7.08 -41.15 -1.38
CA ILE A 234 6.67 -41.21 -2.79
C ILE A 234 6.76 -42.65 -3.34
N PRO A 235 5.93 -43.01 -4.34
CA PRO A 235 6.02 -44.29 -5.03
C PRO A 235 7.39 -44.53 -5.66
N GLU A 236 7.77 -45.80 -5.77
CA GLU A 236 9.07 -46.23 -6.31
C GLU A 236 9.32 -45.73 -7.75
N SER A 237 8.25 -45.58 -8.53
CA SER A 237 8.27 -45.03 -9.89
C SER A 237 8.75 -43.58 -9.98
N LEU A 238 8.63 -42.81 -8.89
CA LEU A 238 9.02 -41.41 -8.81
C LEU A 238 10.29 -41.20 -7.98
N LYS A 239 10.93 -42.29 -7.52
CA LYS A 239 12.18 -42.19 -6.76
C LYS A 239 13.29 -41.60 -7.64
N GLU A 240 14.10 -40.73 -7.06
CA GLU A 240 15.18 -39.98 -7.75
C GLU A 240 14.71 -39.03 -8.86
N THR A 241 13.42 -38.70 -8.91
CA THR A 241 12.93 -37.68 -9.86
C THR A 241 13.25 -36.27 -9.35
N ARG A 242 13.52 -35.36 -10.29
CA ARG A 242 13.77 -33.93 -10.04
C ARG A 242 12.53 -33.12 -10.39
N LEU A 243 12.05 -32.31 -9.46
CA LEU A 243 11.00 -31.33 -9.69
C LEU A 243 11.62 -29.94 -9.92
N VAL A 244 11.38 -29.38 -11.11
CA VAL A 244 11.95 -28.09 -11.55
C VAL A 244 10.85 -27.13 -11.99
N THR A 245 10.96 -25.86 -11.63
CA THR A 245 10.06 -24.79 -12.07
C THR A 245 10.67 -24.07 -13.27
N LEU A 246 9.94 -24.00 -14.37
CA LEU A 246 10.39 -23.31 -15.59
C LEU A 246 10.08 -21.81 -15.50
N ASP A 247 11.10 -20.95 -15.55
CA ASP A 247 10.91 -19.50 -15.56
C ASP A 247 11.01 -18.96 -17.00
N ILE A 248 9.85 -18.80 -17.63
CA ILE A 248 9.75 -18.30 -19.01
C ILE A 248 10.28 -16.86 -19.10
N THR A 249 10.01 -16.03 -18.09
CA THR A 249 10.45 -14.63 -18.04
C THR A 249 11.97 -14.54 -18.12
N SER A 250 12.68 -15.43 -17.44
CA SER A 250 14.15 -15.52 -17.51
C SER A 250 14.67 -15.87 -18.91
N MET A 251 13.91 -16.66 -19.69
CA MET A 251 14.29 -17.03 -21.06
C MET A 251 14.12 -15.88 -22.04
N VAL A 252 13.11 -15.04 -21.81
CA VAL A 252 12.83 -13.82 -22.56
C VAL A 252 13.85 -12.74 -22.22
N ALA A 253 14.21 -12.64 -20.93
CA ALA A 253 15.25 -11.73 -20.46
C ALA A 253 16.58 -12.00 -21.20
N GLY A 254 17.10 -10.96 -21.85
CA GLY A 254 18.32 -11.05 -22.63
C GLY A 254 18.19 -11.76 -23.99
N ALA A 255 16.99 -12.06 -24.48
CA ALA A 255 16.77 -12.37 -25.89
C ALA A 255 16.54 -11.05 -26.66
N LYS A 256 17.37 -10.78 -27.67
CA LYS A 256 17.20 -9.58 -28.51
C LYS A 256 16.16 -9.80 -29.61
N TYR A 257 15.98 -11.04 -30.00
CA TYR A 257 15.08 -11.45 -31.08
C TYR A 257 14.19 -12.62 -30.62
N ARG A 258 12.95 -12.66 -31.12
CA ARG A 258 12.00 -13.76 -30.86
C ARG A 258 12.57 -15.14 -31.21
N GLY A 259 13.38 -15.23 -32.26
CA GLY A 259 14.01 -16.50 -32.68
C GLY A 259 15.00 -17.05 -31.65
N GLU A 260 15.72 -16.19 -30.91
CA GLU A 260 16.65 -16.62 -29.86
C GLU A 260 15.90 -17.27 -28.69
N PHE A 261 14.75 -16.70 -28.31
CA PHE A 261 13.88 -17.28 -27.30
C PHE A 261 13.38 -18.67 -27.73
N GLU A 262 12.89 -18.80 -28.96
CA GLU A 262 12.42 -20.08 -29.49
C GLU A 262 13.55 -21.13 -29.55
N GLU A 263 14.78 -20.72 -29.87
CA GLU A 263 15.94 -21.61 -29.88
C GLU A 263 16.33 -22.07 -28.46
N ARG A 264 16.33 -21.16 -27.48
CA ARG A 264 16.55 -21.51 -26.06
C ARG A 264 15.50 -22.50 -25.58
N LEU A 265 14.23 -22.25 -25.89
CA LEU A 265 13.13 -23.11 -25.52
C LEU A 265 13.24 -24.50 -26.19
N LYS A 266 13.59 -24.57 -27.48
CA LYS A 266 13.84 -25.85 -28.17
C LYS A 266 14.97 -26.65 -27.50
N LYS A 267 16.05 -26.01 -27.09
CA LYS A 267 17.17 -26.67 -26.39
C LYS A 267 16.72 -27.26 -25.05
N VAL A 268 16.01 -26.48 -24.24
CA VAL A 268 15.46 -26.95 -22.95
C VAL A 268 14.48 -28.11 -23.16
N MET A 269 13.61 -28.01 -24.16
CA MET A 269 12.67 -29.08 -24.50
C MET A 269 13.37 -30.35 -24.96
N ASN A 270 14.47 -30.26 -25.70
CA ASN A 270 15.26 -31.43 -26.08
C ASN A 270 15.94 -32.09 -24.87
N GLU A 271 16.42 -31.30 -23.90
CA GLU A 271 16.96 -31.84 -22.65
C GLU A 271 15.86 -32.58 -21.86
N LEU A 272 14.66 -32.01 -21.77
CA LEU A 272 13.51 -32.63 -21.09
C LEU A 272 13.03 -33.93 -21.74
N LYS A 273 13.14 -34.05 -23.06
CA LYS A 273 12.79 -35.29 -23.79
C LYS A 273 13.77 -36.43 -23.56
N ASN A 274 15.02 -36.11 -23.28
CA ASN A 274 16.08 -37.11 -23.10
C ASN A 274 16.16 -37.63 -21.66
N GLU A 275 15.48 -36.99 -20.71
CA GLU A 275 15.54 -37.29 -19.28
C GLU A 275 14.14 -37.60 -18.72
N ASP A 276 13.83 -38.90 -18.56
CA ASP A 276 12.52 -39.36 -18.05
C ASP A 276 12.29 -39.09 -16.55
N LYS A 277 13.34 -38.73 -15.80
CA LYS A 277 13.33 -38.50 -14.35
C LYS A 277 13.13 -37.03 -13.97
N ILE A 278 12.60 -36.21 -14.87
CA ILE A 278 12.34 -34.78 -14.62
C ILE A 278 10.85 -34.51 -14.71
N ILE A 279 10.34 -33.76 -13.72
CA ILE A 279 8.99 -33.23 -13.70
C ILE A 279 9.10 -31.71 -13.75
N VAL A 280 8.42 -31.12 -14.74
CA VAL A 280 8.45 -29.66 -14.94
C VAL A 280 7.18 -29.04 -14.38
N PHE A 281 7.32 -28.10 -13.45
CA PHE A 281 6.24 -27.22 -13.05
C PHE A 281 6.24 -25.98 -13.94
N ILE A 282 5.08 -25.72 -14.54
CA ILE A 282 4.82 -24.53 -15.36
C ILE A 282 3.73 -23.75 -14.65
N ASP A 283 4.12 -22.63 -14.05
CA ASP A 283 3.15 -21.66 -13.56
C ASP A 283 2.49 -20.95 -14.75
N GLU A 284 1.23 -20.59 -14.60
CA GLU A 284 0.43 -19.95 -15.65
C GLU A 284 0.56 -20.64 -17.02
N ILE A 285 0.31 -21.95 -17.09
CA ILE A 285 0.51 -22.77 -18.31
C ILE A 285 -0.25 -22.25 -19.54
N HIS A 286 -1.31 -21.46 -19.35
CA HIS A 286 -2.04 -20.80 -20.43
C HIS A 286 -1.20 -19.76 -21.18
N THR A 287 -0.17 -19.15 -20.57
CA THR A 287 0.73 -18.19 -21.23
C THR A 287 1.51 -18.85 -22.36
N ILE A 288 1.79 -20.15 -22.23
CA ILE A 288 2.51 -20.95 -23.21
C ILE A 288 1.56 -21.52 -24.27
N VAL A 289 0.36 -21.92 -23.85
CA VAL A 289 -0.58 -22.70 -24.67
C VAL A 289 -1.60 -21.79 -25.40
N GLY A 290 -1.86 -20.61 -24.84
CA GLY A 290 -2.85 -19.64 -25.30
C GLY A 290 -2.52 -19.05 -26.67
N ALA A 291 -3.51 -19.07 -27.54
CA ALA A 291 -3.42 -18.80 -28.97
C ALA A 291 -2.91 -17.38 -29.30
N GLY A 292 -2.05 -17.29 -30.32
CA GLY A 292 -1.58 -16.03 -30.87
C GLY A 292 -2.69 -15.04 -31.20
N GLY A 293 -2.56 -13.81 -30.69
CA GLY A 293 -3.39 -12.67 -31.03
C GLY A 293 -3.21 -11.47 -30.08
N ALA A 294 -2.84 -10.33 -30.68
CA ALA A 294 -2.59 -8.97 -30.14
C ALA A 294 -1.23 -8.70 -29.44
N GLU A 295 -0.49 -7.77 -30.06
CA GLU A 295 0.77 -7.09 -29.69
C GLU A 295 1.50 -7.56 -28.42
N GLY A 296 2.44 -8.51 -28.58
CA GLY A 296 3.52 -8.73 -27.59
C GLY A 296 3.57 -10.11 -26.93
N ALA A 297 2.55 -10.97 -27.09
CA ALA A 297 2.59 -12.33 -26.55
C ALA A 297 3.58 -13.23 -27.33
N ILE A 298 4.49 -13.87 -26.60
CA ILE A 298 5.57 -14.70 -27.13
C ILE A 298 4.99 -16.10 -27.43
N ASP A 299 4.87 -16.44 -28.71
CA ASP A 299 4.22 -17.68 -29.16
C ASP A 299 5.12 -18.91 -28.99
N ALA A 300 5.11 -19.48 -27.77
CA ALA A 300 5.77 -20.73 -27.43
C ALA A 300 4.91 -21.98 -27.76
N SER A 301 3.66 -21.78 -28.15
CA SER A 301 2.64 -22.83 -28.33
C SER A 301 3.03 -23.85 -29.41
N ASN A 302 3.69 -23.40 -30.49
CA ASN A 302 4.11 -24.27 -31.59
C ASN A 302 5.18 -25.31 -31.19
N ILE A 303 5.96 -25.04 -30.13
CA ILE A 303 7.01 -25.94 -29.64
C ILE A 303 6.47 -26.86 -28.54
N LEU A 304 5.64 -26.32 -27.63
CA LEU A 304 5.18 -27.02 -26.43
C LEU A 304 3.96 -27.91 -26.67
N LYS A 305 2.98 -27.47 -27.48
CA LYS A 305 1.78 -28.28 -27.75
C LYS A 305 2.09 -29.67 -28.30
N PRO A 306 2.99 -29.84 -29.30
CA PRO A 306 3.29 -31.17 -29.82
C PRO A 306 3.96 -32.09 -28.80
N ALA A 307 4.86 -31.57 -27.96
CA ALA A 307 5.56 -32.35 -26.94
C ALA A 307 4.61 -32.80 -25.83
N LEU A 308 3.73 -31.89 -25.37
CA LEU A 308 2.71 -32.16 -24.36
C LEU A 308 1.64 -33.14 -24.88
N ALA A 309 1.15 -32.95 -26.09
CA ALA A 309 0.16 -33.84 -26.72
C ALA A 309 0.71 -35.26 -26.95
N ARG A 310 2.00 -35.40 -27.29
CA ARG A 310 2.64 -36.72 -27.43
C ARG A 310 3.01 -37.36 -26.09
N GLY A 311 2.98 -36.60 -24.99
CA GLY A 311 3.37 -37.09 -23.66
C GLY A 311 4.87 -37.33 -23.53
N GLU A 312 5.67 -36.62 -24.33
CA GLU A 312 7.15 -36.70 -24.29
C GLU A 312 7.73 -36.07 -23.02
N ILE A 313 6.92 -35.28 -22.30
CA ILE A 313 7.34 -34.53 -21.11
C ILE A 313 6.25 -34.68 -20.05
N LYS A 314 6.68 -34.93 -18.80
CA LYS A 314 5.82 -34.88 -17.62
C LYS A 314 5.81 -33.47 -17.07
N CYS A 315 4.63 -32.86 -17.00
CA CYS A 315 4.49 -31.52 -16.48
C CYS A 315 3.33 -31.40 -15.50
N ILE A 316 3.48 -30.47 -14.57
CA ILE A 316 2.42 -29.98 -13.70
C ILE A 316 2.12 -28.55 -14.14
N GLY A 317 0.88 -28.27 -14.53
CA GLY A 317 0.44 -26.93 -14.92
C GLY A 317 -0.37 -26.27 -13.81
N ALA A 318 -0.26 -24.94 -13.67
CA ALA A 318 -1.19 -24.14 -12.87
C ALA A 318 -1.86 -23.07 -13.74
N THR A 319 -3.17 -22.86 -13.59
CA THR A 319 -3.92 -21.84 -14.35
C THR A 319 -5.23 -21.46 -13.65
N THR A 320 -5.89 -20.38 -14.04
CA THR A 320 -7.26 -20.07 -13.57
C THR A 320 -8.32 -20.93 -14.27
N ILE A 321 -9.53 -20.99 -13.68
CA ILE A 321 -10.66 -21.73 -14.25
C ILE A 321 -11.01 -21.20 -15.66
N ASP A 322 -11.02 -19.88 -15.81
CA ASP A 322 -11.39 -19.22 -17.06
C ASP A 322 -10.38 -19.47 -18.17
N GLU A 323 -9.08 -19.42 -17.86
CA GLU A 323 -8.01 -19.70 -18.81
C GLU A 323 -7.97 -21.17 -19.21
N TYR A 324 -8.20 -22.09 -18.26
CA TYR A 324 -8.29 -23.51 -18.55
C TYR A 324 -9.39 -23.78 -19.59
N ARG A 325 -10.60 -23.25 -19.35
CA ARG A 325 -11.74 -23.36 -20.26
C ARG A 325 -11.46 -22.77 -21.63
N LYS A 326 -10.77 -21.63 -21.69
CA LYS A 326 -10.49 -20.92 -22.95
C LYS A 326 -9.43 -21.62 -23.80
N TYR A 327 -8.35 -22.12 -23.18
CA TYR A 327 -7.14 -22.51 -23.91
C TYR A 327 -6.79 -24.00 -23.84
N ILE A 328 -7.22 -24.73 -22.80
CA ILE A 328 -6.82 -26.13 -22.59
C ILE A 328 -7.99 -27.08 -22.85
N GLU A 329 -9.17 -26.77 -22.32
CA GLU A 329 -10.38 -27.62 -22.49
C GLU A 329 -10.88 -27.67 -23.94
N LYS A 330 -10.72 -26.57 -24.69
CA LYS A 330 -11.08 -26.53 -26.12
C LYS A 330 -10.14 -27.33 -27.02
N ASP A 331 -8.93 -27.65 -26.56
CA ASP A 331 -7.94 -28.37 -27.35
C ASP A 331 -7.96 -29.87 -27.01
N ALA A 332 -8.56 -30.65 -27.92
CA ALA A 332 -8.72 -32.10 -27.77
C ALA A 332 -7.38 -32.87 -27.65
N ALA A 333 -6.24 -32.29 -28.06
CA ALA A 333 -4.94 -32.93 -27.92
C ALA A 333 -4.41 -32.82 -26.48
N LEU A 334 -4.61 -31.67 -25.84
CA LEU A 334 -4.14 -31.39 -24.48
C LEU A 334 -5.11 -31.96 -23.43
N GLU A 335 -6.42 -31.90 -23.67
CA GLU A 335 -7.44 -32.45 -22.78
C GLU A 335 -7.26 -33.96 -22.51
N ARG A 336 -6.70 -34.70 -23.47
CA ARG A 336 -6.37 -36.13 -23.34
C ARG A 336 -5.12 -36.41 -22.49
N ARG A 337 -4.39 -35.37 -22.08
CA ARG A 337 -3.12 -35.47 -21.33
C ARG A 337 -3.22 -34.82 -19.96
N PHE A 338 -4.01 -33.76 -19.83
CA PHE A 338 -4.22 -33.10 -18.56
C PHE A 338 -5.36 -33.71 -17.76
N GLN A 339 -5.15 -33.80 -16.45
CA GLN A 339 -6.19 -34.10 -15.46
C GLN A 339 -6.32 -32.89 -14.53
N THR A 340 -7.53 -32.39 -14.37
CA THR A 340 -7.81 -31.24 -13.52
C THR A 340 -7.82 -31.60 -12.05
N ILE A 341 -7.30 -30.70 -11.23
CA ILE A 341 -7.39 -30.69 -9.77
C ILE A 341 -7.88 -29.31 -9.38
N ASN A 342 -9.06 -29.23 -8.75
CA ASN A 342 -9.59 -27.97 -8.26
C ASN A 342 -8.95 -27.64 -6.93
N ILE A 343 -8.37 -26.45 -6.83
CA ILE A 343 -7.83 -25.90 -5.59
C ILE A 343 -8.81 -24.83 -5.12
N GLU A 344 -9.49 -25.14 -4.03
CA GLU A 344 -10.45 -24.25 -3.39
C GLU A 344 -9.74 -23.28 -2.44
N GLU A 345 -10.39 -22.14 -2.18
CA GLU A 345 -9.97 -21.17 -1.17
C GLU A 345 -10.03 -21.84 0.21
N PRO A 346 -8.97 -21.76 1.04
CA PRO A 346 -8.95 -22.39 2.35
C PRO A 346 -9.95 -21.71 3.30
N ASN A 347 -10.47 -22.51 4.22
CA ASN A 347 -11.38 -22.01 5.26
C ASN A 347 -10.64 -21.06 6.23
N LYS A 348 -11.40 -20.29 7.03
CA LYS A 348 -10.82 -19.38 8.04
C LYS A 348 -9.89 -20.08 9.03
N GLU A 349 -10.28 -21.28 9.47
CA GLU A 349 -9.48 -22.07 10.41
C GLU A 349 -8.21 -22.62 9.77
N GLU A 350 -8.27 -23.07 8.51
CA GLU A 350 -7.12 -23.53 7.74
C GLU A 350 -6.15 -22.39 7.46
N THR A 351 -6.66 -21.23 7.05
CA THR A 351 -5.89 -20.00 6.85
C THR A 351 -5.16 -19.61 8.13
N LEU A 352 -5.82 -19.67 9.28
CA LEU A 352 -5.18 -19.40 10.57
C LEU A 352 -4.03 -20.36 10.86
N ARG A 353 -4.18 -21.66 10.56
CA ARG A 353 -3.09 -22.65 10.70
C ARG A 353 -1.92 -22.35 9.76
N ILE A 354 -2.19 -21.95 8.52
CA ILE A 354 -1.17 -21.53 7.56
C ILE A 354 -0.37 -20.35 8.13
N LEU A 355 -1.06 -19.33 8.65
CA LEU A 355 -0.41 -18.16 9.25
C LEU A 355 0.45 -18.51 10.48
N TYR A 356 0.02 -19.45 11.33
CA TYR A 356 0.86 -19.93 12.43
C TYR A 356 2.15 -20.59 11.94
N GLY A 357 2.11 -21.34 10.83
CA GLY A 357 3.31 -21.97 10.27
C GLY A 357 4.28 -20.98 9.61
N LEU A 358 3.76 -19.88 9.06
CA LEU A 358 4.57 -18.85 8.42
C LEU A 358 5.12 -17.81 9.39
N ARG A 359 4.53 -17.71 10.60
CA ARG A 359 4.88 -16.73 11.63
C ARG A 359 6.38 -16.62 11.87
N ASP A 360 7.06 -17.72 12.16
CA ASP A 360 8.49 -17.73 12.53
C ASP A 360 9.38 -17.13 11.44
N LYS A 361 9.02 -17.35 10.15
CA LYS A 361 9.74 -16.79 9.01
C LYS A 361 9.55 -15.29 8.88
N TYR A 362 8.32 -14.80 9.00
CA TYR A 362 8.01 -13.36 8.97
C TYR A 362 8.58 -12.63 10.19
N GLU A 363 8.50 -13.22 11.38
CA GLU A 363 9.10 -12.68 12.60
C GLU A 363 10.63 -12.55 12.46
N SER A 364 11.30 -13.57 11.91
CA SER A 364 12.74 -13.55 11.66
C SER A 364 13.15 -12.54 10.60
N HIS A 365 12.39 -12.45 9.51
CA HIS A 365 12.65 -11.52 8.41
C HIS A 365 12.48 -10.06 8.85
N HIS A 366 11.35 -9.75 9.50
CA HIS A 366 11.00 -8.41 9.94
C HIS A 366 11.56 -8.04 11.31
N LYS A 367 12.09 -8.98 12.08
CA LYS A 367 12.58 -8.77 13.45
C LYS A 367 11.48 -8.20 14.36
N VAL A 368 10.27 -8.72 14.20
CA VAL A 368 9.09 -8.36 15.00
C VAL A 368 8.49 -9.63 15.61
N LYS A 369 7.68 -9.49 16.66
CA LYS A 369 6.82 -10.55 17.18
C LYS A 369 5.39 -10.30 16.74
N ILE A 370 4.73 -11.30 16.18
CA ILE A 370 3.34 -11.19 15.73
C ILE A 370 2.46 -11.85 16.78
N THR A 371 1.44 -11.17 17.29
CA THR A 371 0.54 -11.76 18.30
C THR A 371 -0.47 -12.73 17.68
N ASP A 372 -0.93 -13.72 18.46
CA ASP A 372 -1.97 -14.66 18.02
C ASP A 372 -3.30 -13.95 17.71
N GLU A 373 -3.58 -12.88 18.45
CA GLU A 373 -4.73 -12.00 18.25
C GLU A 373 -4.63 -11.27 16.90
N ALA A 374 -3.45 -10.72 16.56
CA ALA A 374 -3.21 -10.10 15.26
C ALA A 374 -3.46 -11.08 14.10
N LEU A 375 -3.03 -12.34 14.21
CA LEU A 375 -3.27 -13.37 13.18
C LEU A 375 -4.78 -13.65 13.00
N LYS A 376 -5.52 -13.83 14.10
CA LYS A 376 -6.97 -14.03 14.04
C LYS A 376 -7.67 -12.83 13.42
N LYS A 377 -7.26 -11.62 13.79
CA LYS A 377 -7.83 -10.38 13.28
C LYS A 377 -7.52 -10.17 11.81
N ALA A 378 -6.33 -10.54 11.34
CA ALA A 378 -5.97 -10.50 9.93
C ALA A 378 -6.94 -11.33 9.09
N VAL A 379 -7.22 -12.58 9.49
CA VAL A 379 -8.17 -13.45 8.77
C VAL A 379 -9.59 -12.88 8.80
N GLU A 380 -10.07 -12.41 9.96
CA GLU A 380 -11.43 -11.88 10.09
C GLU A 380 -11.62 -10.61 9.25
N LEU A 381 -10.68 -9.66 9.32
CA LEU A 381 -10.76 -8.40 8.59
C LEU A 381 -10.54 -8.60 7.09
N ALA A 382 -9.62 -9.48 6.69
CA ALA A 382 -9.39 -9.79 5.29
C ALA A 382 -10.62 -10.42 4.63
N ASP A 383 -11.29 -11.36 5.29
CA ASP A 383 -12.53 -11.95 4.77
C ASP A 383 -13.65 -10.91 4.63
N ARG A 384 -13.77 -10.01 5.61
CA ARG A 384 -14.88 -9.06 5.68
C ARG A 384 -14.72 -7.85 4.76
N TYR A 385 -13.51 -7.31 4.64
CA TYR A 385 -13.26 -6.02 4.00
C TYR A 385 -12.48 -6.14 2.67
N ILE A 386 -11.76 -7.24 2.42
CA ILE A 386 -10.97 -7.46 1.20
C ILE A 386 -11.61 -8.60 0.40
N THR A 387 -12.53 -8.23 -0.51
CA THR A 387 -13.35 -9.20 -1.27
C THR A 387 -12.86 -9.45 -2.69
N ASP A 388 -11.91 -8.65 -3.19
CA ASP A 388 -11.33 -8.75 -4.52
C ASP A 388 -10.18 -9.76 -4.61
N ARG A 389 -9.73 -10.27 -3.46
CA ARG A 389 -8.66 -11.26 -3.31
C ARG A 389 -9.15 -12.48 -2.54
N PHE A 390 -8.44 -13.58 -2.72
CA PHE A 390 -8.72 -14.88 -2.09
C PHE A 390 -7.73 -15.17 -0.95
N MET A 391 -8.16 -15.98 0.02
CA MET A 391 -7.29 -16.57 1.04
C MET A 391 -6.36 -17.64 0.44
N PRO A 392 -5.18 -17.91 1.03
CA PRO A 392 -4.60 -17.24 2.21
C PRO A 392 -3.81 -15.97 1.87
N ASP A 393 -3.56 -15.69 0.60
CA ASP A 393 -2.72 -14.60 0.08
C ASP A 393 -3.03 -13.24 0.73
N LYS A 394 -4.29 -12.82 0.70
CA LYS A 394 -4.69 -11.54 1.31
C LYS A 394 -4.40 -11.42 2.81
N ALA A 395 -4.42 -12.52 3.56
CA ALA A 395 -4.14 -12.50 4.99
C ALA A 395 -2.62 -12.50 5.26
N ILE A 396 -1.85 -13.22 4.43
CA ILE A 396 -0.39 -13.23 4.48
C ILE A 396 0.16 -11.84 4.19
N ASP A 397 -0.31 -11.20 3.12
CA ASP A 397 0.16 -9.86 2.76
C ASP A 397 -0.17 -8.81 3.84
N LEU A 398 -1.33 -8.91 4.49
CA LEU A 398 -1.68 -8.00 5.59
C LEU A 398 -0.71 -8.10 6.76
N ILE A 399 -0.27 -9.31 7.08
CA ILE A 399 0.69 -9.56 8.15
C ILE A 399 2.07 -9.05 7.74
N ASP A 400 2.47 -9.31 6.51
CA ASP A 400 3.75 -8.85 5.95
C ASP A 400 3.85 -7.31 5.95
N GLU A 401 2.82 -6.62 5.46
CA GLU A 401 2.77 -5.17 5.45
C GLU A 401 2.69 -4.59 6.86
N SER A 402 1.92 -5.20 7.77
CA SER A 402 1.82 -4.74 9.16
C SER A 402 3.16 -4.90 9.88
N ALA A 403 3.85 -6.03 9.70
CA ALA A 403 5.18 -6.27 10.24
C ALA A 403 6.22 -5.27 9.70
N SER A 404 6.22 -5.05 8.39
CA SER A 404 7.08 -4.07 7.72
C SER A 404 6.81 -2.64 8.23
N LYS A 405 5.54 -2.25 8.34
CA LYS A 405 5.12 -0.91 8.79
C LYS A 405 5.53 -0.64 10.24
N VAL A 406 5.31 -1.61 11.14
CA VAL A 406 5.74 -1.50 12.54
C VAL A 406 7.26 -1.37 12.61
N ARG A 407 8.01 -2.18 11.85
CA ARG A 407 9.48 -2.08 11.77
C ARG A 407 9.94 -0.71 11.26
N ILE A 408 9.36 -0.21 10.17
CA ILE A 408 9.71 1.09 9.59
C ILE A 408 9.41 2.22 10.56
N SER A 409 8.24 2.22 11.20
CA SER A 409 7.85 3.26 12.16
C SER A 409 8.81 3.41 13.34
N LYS A 410 9.48 2.31 13.73
CA LYS A 410 10.50 2.30 14.78
C LYS A 410 11.89 2.66 14.28
N LEU A 411 12.17 2.54 12.98
CA LEU A 411 13.40 3.02 12.36
C LEU A 411 13.35 4.51 12.04
N THR A 412 12.16 5.06 11.83
CA THR A 412 11.95 6.49 11.61
C THR A 412 12.05 7.29 12.90
N LEU A 413 12.61 8.50 12.81
CA LEU A 413 12.61 9.44 13.93
C LEU A 413 11.16 9.78 14.34
N PRO A 414 10.84 9.76 15.65
CA PRO A 414 9.58 10.25 16.17
C PRO A 414 9.26 11.68 15.67
N PRO A 415 7.96 12.02 15.49
CA PRO A 415 7.56 13.34 15.02
C PRO A 415 8.09 14.47 15.92
N GLU A 416 8.23 14.24 17.23
CA GLU A 416 8.82 15.19 18.18
C GLU A 416 10.30 15.48 17.85
N LEU A 417 11.11 14.45 17.57
CA LEU A 417 12.51 14.61 17.18
C LEU A 417 12.63 15.29 15.82
N LYS A 418 11.74 14.97 14.87
CA LYS A 418 11.70 15.60 13.55
C LYS A 418 11.30 17.08 13.62
N GLN A 419 10.39 17.46 14.52
CA GLN A 419 10.04 18.86 14.77
C GLN A 419 11.24 19.63 15.34
N LYS A 420 11.95 19.06 16.33
CA LYS A 420 13.16 19.69 16.87
C LYS A 420 14.26 19.85 15.83
N GLU A 421 14.42 18.89 14.92
CA GLU A 421 15.36 19.00 13.80
C GLU A 421 15.01 20.20 12.88
N ILE A 422 13.73 20.37 12.54
CA ILE A 422 13.23 21.52 11.78
C ILE A 422 13.45 22.83 12.55
N ASP A 423 13.23 22.84 13.86
CA ASP A 423 13.42 24.04 14.69
C ASP A 423 14.89 24.43 14.82
N ILE A 424 15.81 23.44 14.89
CA ILE A 424 17.25 23.67 14.83
C ILE A 424 17.62 24.28 13.47
N GLU A 425 17.11 23.73 12.38
CA GLU A 425 17.40 24.23 11.03
C GLU A 425 16.91 25.67 10.83
N LYS A 426 15.70 26.00 11.29
CA LYS A 426 15.19 27.38 11.32
C LYS A 426 16.07 28.31 12.14
N SER A 427 16.50 27.88 13.33
CA SER A 427 17.38 28.68 14.19
C SER A 427 18.74 28.93 13.53
N VAL A 428 19.26 27.96 12.75
CA VAL A 428 20.51 28.12 11.99
C VAL A 428 20.33 29.15 10.87
N THR A 429 19.26 29.07 10.09
CA THR A 429 19.00 30.03 9.00
C THR A 429 18.78 31.45 9.54
N GLU A 430 17.99 31.59 10.61
CA GLU A 430 17.75 32.90 11.24
C GLU A 430 19.03 33.51 11.81
N LYS A 431 19.92 32.67 12.36
CA LYS A 431 21.23 33.11 12.88
C LYS A 431 22.13 33.57 11.74
N GLU A 432 22.20 32.82 10.64
CA GLU A 432 22.98 33.22 9.46
C GLU A 432 22.50 34.54 8.86
N ASP A 433 21.19 34.75 8.79
CA ASP A 433 20.62 36.00 8.29
C ASP A 433 20.84 37.17 9.26
N ALA A 434 20.79 36.94 10.57
CA ALA A 434 21.18 37.95 11.57
C ALA A 434 22.67 38.34 11.44
N ILE A 435 23.55 37.37 11.18
CA ILE A 435 24.98 37.63 10.92
C ILE A 435 25.17 38.45 9.64
N LYS A 436 24.47 38.09 8.55
CA LYS A 436 24.52 38.86 7.28
C LYS A 436 24.05 40.30 7.47
N ASN A 437 23.03 40.52 8.30
CA ASN A 437 22.50 41.84 8.63
C ASN A 437 23.29 42.58 9.72
N GLN A 438 24.41 42.02 10.20
CA GLN A 438 25.26 42.58 11.26
C GLN A 438 24.53 42.78 12.61
N ASP A 439 23.43 42.07 12.84
CA ASP A 439 22.69 42.08 14.11
C ASP A 439 23.28 41.02 15.05
N PHE A 440 24.38 41.39 15.71
CA PHE A 440 25.17 40.48 16.54
C PHE A 440 24.47 40.06 17.83
N GLU A 441 23.62 40.91 18.41
CA GLU A 441 22.84 40.57 19.61
C GLU A 441 21.80 39.49 19.30
N LYS A 442 21.07 39.64 18.19
CA LYS A 442 20.10 38.63 17.75
C LYS A 442 20.79 37.32 17.38
N ALA A 443 21.95 37.38 16.72
CA ALA A 443 22.75 36.19 16.41
C ALA A 443 23.25 35.45 17.66
N ALA A 444 23.62 36.17 18.73
CA ALA A 444 24.02 35.57 20.00
C ALA A 444 22.85 34.82 20.67
N ASN A 445 21.67 35.46 20.75
CA ASN A 445 20.47 34.82 21.30
C ASN A 445 20.05 33.56 20.51
N LEU A 446 20.13 33.61 19.17
CA LEU A 446 19.83 32.46 18.31
C LEU A 446 20.86 31.34 18.43
N ARG A 447 22.13 31.66 18.68
CA ARG A 447 23.18 30.68 18.96
C ARG A 447 22.93 29.94 20.28
N ASP A 448 22.54 30.66 21.33
CA ASP A 448 22.24 30.03 22.62
C ASP A 448 20.99 29.15 22.53
N LYS A 449 19.96 29.61 21.79
CA LYS A 449 18.77 28.82 21.46
C LYS A 449 19.10 27.56 20.66
N GLU A 450 19.95 27.67 19.63
CA GLU A 450 20.42 26.52 18.85
C GLU A 450 21.15 25.51 19.72
N LYS A 451 22.00 25.98 20.64
CA LYS A 451 22.74 25.11 21.57
C LYS A 451 21.79 24.34 22.49
N LEU A 452 20.81 25.02 23.09
CA LEU A 452 19.78 24.38 23.93
C LEU A 452 18.97 23.35 23.14
N LEU A 453 18.50 23.69 21.93
CA LEU A 453 17.74 22.77 21.09
C LEU A 453 18.56 21.55 20.67
N LYS A 454 19.87 21.71 20.42
CA LYS A 454 20.79 20.60 20.12
C LYS A 454 21.03 19.69 21.32
N GLU A 455 21.22 20.25 22.51
CA GLU A 455 21.38 19.48 23.75
C GLU A 455 20.12 18.68 24.06
N GLU A 456 18.94 19.30 23.94
CA GLU A 456 17.67 18.60 24.10
C GLU A 456 17.47 17.51 23.03
N PHE A 457 17.82 17.79 21.77
CA PHE A 457 17.72 16.82 20.67
C PHE A 457 18.62 15.60 20.91
N GLU A 458 19.88 15.79 21.30
CA GLU A 458 20.80 14.69 21.65
C GLU A 458 20.25 13.88 22.83
N SER A 459 19.75 14.54 23.89
CA SER A 459 19.20 13.84 25.06
C SER A 459 18.00 12.96 24.71
N ILE A 460 17.06 13.46 23.92
CA ILE A 460 15.85 12.72 23.49
C ILE A 460 16.25 11.61 22.51
N LYS A 461 17.24 11.86 21.64
CA LYS A 461 17.76 10.89 20.68
C LYS A 461 18.48 9.73 21.37
N GLU A 462 19.24 10.00 22.44
CA GLU A 462 19.87 8.97 23.27
C GLU A 462 18.83 8.13 24.02
N GLN A 463 17.84 8.79 24.65
CA GLN A 463 16.71 8.09 25.30
C GLN A 463 15.95 7.21 24.30
N TRP A 464 15.69 7.74 23.10
CA TRP A 464 15.03 7.00 22.04
C TRP A 464 15.86 5.82 21.55
N ARG A 465 17.18 6.00 21.32
CA ARG A 465 18.08 4.91 20.94
C ARG A 465 18.14 3.82 22.00
N ALA A 466 18.18 4.19 23.28
CA ALA A 466 18.17 3.25 24.40
C ALA A 466 16.88 2.41 24.43
N CYS A 467 15.73 3.03 24.18
CA CYS A 467 14.44 2.32 24.06
C CYS A 467 14.35 1.44 22.80
N THR A 468 14.88 1.90 21.67
CA THR A 468 14.78 1.20 20.37
C THR A 468 15.71 -0.01 20.26
N CYS A 469 16.86 -0.02 20.94
CA CYS A 469 17.81 -1.13 20.87
C CYS A 469 17.40 -2.39 21.65
N ASN A 470 16.49 -2.28 22.62
CA ASN A 470 16.10 -3.40 23.50
C ASN A 470 14.66 -3.91 23.31
N ALA A 471 13.79 -3.15 22.66
CA ALA A 471 12.40 -3.53 22.50
C ALA A 471 12.20 -4.34 21.20
N VAL A 472 11.81 -5.61 21.34
CA VAL A 472 11.28 -6.39 20.21
C VAL A 472 9.94 -5.77 19.83
N SER A 473 9.83 -5.25 18.61
CA SER A 473 8.58 -4.69 18.10
C SER A 473 7.51 -5.77 18.05
N VAL A 474 6.30 -5.45 18.51
CA VAL A 474 5.15 -6.37 18.50
C VAL A 474 4.12 -5.86 17.50
N VAL A 475 3.52 -6.77 16.72
CA VAL A 475 2.40 -6.49 15.82
C VAL A 475 1.11 -6.90 16.53
N ASP A 476 0.25 -5.91 16.77
CA ASP A 476 -1.03 -6.08 17.47
C ASP A 476 -2.23 -5.96 16.53
N GLU A 477 -3.43 -6.24 17.04
CA GLU A 477 -4.69 -6.13 16.29
C GLU A 477 -4.88 -4.75 15.64
N GLU A 478 -4.43 -3.69 16.31
CA GLU A 478 -4.60 -2.31 15.85
C GLU A 478 -3.78 -2.03 14.60
N ASP A 479 -2.59 -2.63 14.47
CA ASP A 479 -1.72 -2.41 13.33
C ASP A 479 -2.30 -3.09 12.08
N ILE A 480 -2.86 -4.29 12.25
CA ILE A 480 -3.61 -4.99 11.21
C ILE A 480 -4.81 -4.14 10.77
N ALA A 481 -5.60 -3.60 11.71
CA ALA A 481 -6.74 -2.75 11.40
C ALA A 481 -6.35 -1.48 10.63
N LYS A 482 -5.23 -0.84 11.00
CA LYS A 482 -4.70 0.34 10.29
C LYS A 482 -4.28 0.00 8.85
N VAL A 483 -3.67 -1.15 8.61
CA VAL A 483 -3.27 -1.57 7.26
C VAL A 483 -4.50 -1.90 6.41
N VAL A 484 -5.43 -2.70 6.93
CA VAL A 484 -6.69 -2.98 6.24
C VAL A 484 -7.42 -1.68 5.92
N SER A 485 -7.42 -0.72 6.85
CA SER A 485 -8.04 0.59 6.63
C SER A 485 -7.48 1.34 5.43
N ILE A 486 -6.16 1.30 5.24
CA ILE A 486 -5.48 1.92 4.10
C ILE A 486 -5.84 1.19 2.80
N TRP A 487 -5.82 -0.14 2.81
CA TRP A 487 -6.09 -0.97 1.64
C TRP A 487 -7.53 -0.85 1.16
N SER A 488 -8.48 -1.02 2.08
CA SER A 488 -9.90 -0.96 1.76
C SER A 488 -10.42 0.47 1.67
N ARG A 489 -9.61 1.47 2.08
CA ARG A 489 -10.01 2.88 2.26
C ARG A 489 -11.20 3.03 3.22
N VAL A 490 -11.29 2.10 4.16
CA VAL A 490 -12.34 2.06 5.17
C VAL A 490 -11.73 2.48 6.49
N PRO A 491 -12.20 3.54 7.15
CA PRO A 491 -11.78 3.79 8.53
C PRO A 491 -12.23 2.61 9.40
N LEU A 492 -11.29 1.74 9.77
CA LEU A 492 -11.50 0.61 10.68
C LEU A 492 -11.00 0.91 12.08
N GLU A 493 -10.61 2.17 12.33
CA GLU A 493 -10.50 2.69 13.68
C GLU A 493 -11.75 2.25 14.42
N ARG A 494 -11.54 1.45 15.48
CA ARG A 494 -12.58 0.71 16.19
C ARG A 494 -13.85 1.55 16.32
N LEU A 495 -15.00 0.88 16.39
CA LEU A 495 -16.22 1.34 17.08
C LEU A 495 -15.88 1.67 18.55
N ASN A 496 -15.03 2.65 18.77
CA ASN A 496 -14.71 3.23 20.05
C ASN A 496 -15.67 4.40 20.23
N GLU A 497 -15.88 4.79 21.48
CA GLU A 497 -16.79 5.84 21.96
C GLU A 497 -16.95 7.04 21.00
N LYS A 498 -15.91 7.44 20.28
CA LYS A 498 -15.94 8.47 19.22
C LYS A 498 -16.95 8.24 18.08
N GLU A 499 -17.09 7.02 17.55
CA GLU A 499 -18.10 6.75 16.49
C GLU A 499 -19.51 6.73 17.07
N ALA A 500 -19.68 6.17 18.26
CA ALA A 500 -20.97 6.18 18.96
C ALA A 500 -21.40 7.62 19.28
N ASP A 501 -20.49 8.44 19.78
CA ASP A 501 -20.70 9.87 20.03
C ASP A 501 -21.01 10.63 18.73
N LYS A 502 -20.31 10.32 17.64
CA LYS A 502 -20.57 10.89 16.32
C LYS A 502 -21.95 10.52 15.80
N LEU A 503 -22.40 9.27 16.01
CA LEU A 503 -23.75 8.83 15.66
C LEU A 503 -24.81 9.47 16.55
N LEU A 504 -24.54 9.64 17.85
CA LEU A 504 -25.45 10.33 18.77
C LEU A 504 -25.69 11.78 18.32
N ARG A 505 -24.60 12.49 17.99
CA ARG A 505 -24.61 13.89 17.51
C ARG A 505 -24.93 14.05 16.02
N LEU A 506 -25.14 12.96 15.28
CA LEU A 506 -25.38 12.98 13.83
C LEU A 506 -26.51 13.94 13.46
N GLU A 507 -27.61 13.91 14.23
CA GLU A 507 -28.78 14.74 13.97
C GLU A 507 -28.47 16.23 14.13
N GLU A 508 -27.73 16.61 15.16
CA GLU A 508 -27.31 18.00 15.41
C GLU A 508 -26.37 18.50 14.31
N VAL A 509 -25.39 17.68 13.92
CA VAL A 509 -24.44 18.02 12.85
C VAL A 509 -25.15 18.22 11.52
N LEU A 510 -26.13 17.38 11.19
CA LEU A 510 -26.91 17.52 9.96
C LEU A 510 -27.80 18.76 9.99
N LYS A 511 -28.46 19.06 11.12
CA LYS A 511 -29.31 20.27 11.27
C LYS A 511 -28.54 21.58 11.17
N ASN A 512 -27.28 21.60 11.62
CA ASN A 512 -26.42 22.79 11.49
C ASN A 512 -26.06 23.10 10.02
N LYS A 513 -26.00 22.08 9.16
CA LYS A 513 -25.64 22.23 7.74
C LYS A 513 -26.84 22.31 6.81
N ILE A 514 -27.95 21.63 7.14
CA ILE A 514 -29.15 21.55 6.30
C ILE A 514 -30.32 22.24 7.02
N ILE A 515 -30.81 23.32 6.40
CA ILE A 515 -31.81 24.20 7.00
C ILE A 515 -33.22 23.83 6.52
N GLY A 516 -34.19 23.85 7.45
CA GLY A 516 -35.61 23.75 7.15
C GLY A 516 -36.12 22.33 6.84
N GLN A 517 -35.32 21.29 7.12
CA GLN A 517 -35.63 19.89 6.82
C GLN A 517 -35.45 18.98 8.06
N ASP A 518 -35.81 19.46 9.25
CA ASP A 518 -35.57 18.75 10.52
C ASP A 518 -36.25 17.38 10.59
N GLU A 519 -37.47 17.27 10.07
CA GLU A 519 -38.23 16.01 10.05
C GLU A 519 -37.57 14.97 9.13
N ALA A 520 -37.09 15.40 7.96
CA ALA A 520 -36.36 14.57 7.03
C ALA A 520 -35.05 14.04 7.65
N ILE A 521 -34.29 14.92 8.30
CA ILE A 521 -33.05 14.58 9.00
C ILE A 521 -33.32 13.58 10.13
N GLY A 522 -34.38 13.80 10.92
CA GLY A 522 -34.76 12.90 12.02
C GLY A 522 -35.08 11.48 11.55
N VAL A 523 -35.80 11.32 10.44
CA VAL A 523 -36.12 10.00 9.85
C VAL A 523 -34.84 9.29 9.37
N ILE A 524 -33.99 10.00 8.63
CA ILE A 524 -32.73 9.44 8.11
C ILE A 524 -31.79 9.03 9.25
N CYS A 525 -31.61 9.89 10.26
CA CYS A 525 -30.77 9.61 11.41
C CYS A 525 -31.23 8.35 12.16
N LYS A 526 -32.55 8.19 12.37
CA LYS A 526 -33.11 6.99 13.00
C LYS A 526 -32.79 5.73 12.19
N ALA A 527 -32.97 5.76 10.87
CA ALA A 527 -32.67 4.62 10.01
C ALA A 527 -31.18 4.25 10.01
N ILE A 528 -30.28 5.24 9.89
CA ILE A 528 -28.83 5.03 9.94
C ILE A 528 -28.39 4.46 11.30
N LYS A 529 -28.91 5.02 12.41
CA LYS A 529 -28.63 4.53 13.77
C LYS A 529 -29.03 3.06 13.92
N ARG A 530 -30.24 2.67 13.46
CA ARG A 530 -30.70 1.26 13.50
C ARG A 530 -29.74 0.32 12.75
N ALA A 531 -29.27 0.73 11.58
CA ALA A 531 -28.34 -0.08 10.79
C ALA A 531 -26.97 -0.23 11.46
N ARG A 532 -26.44 0.84 12.06
CA ARG A 532 -25.12 0.83 12.71
C ARG A 532 -25.07 0.08 14.03
N VAL A 533 -26.17 0.03 14.77
CA VAL A 533 -26.30 -0.77 16.01
C VAL A 533 -26.51 -2.27 15.71
N GLY A 534 -26.59 -2.67 14.43
CA GLY A 534 -26.74 -4.07 14.03
C GLY A 534 -28.17 -4.61 14.16
N LEU A 535 -29.17 -3.74 14.32
CA LEU A 535 -30.59 -4.12 14.35
C LEU A 535 -31.16 -4.37 12.94
N LYS A 536 -30.37 -4.14 11.89
CA LYS A 536 -30.72 -4.36 10.48
C LYS A 536 -30.02 -5.60 9.95
N ASN A 537 -30.63 -6.24 8.94
CA ASN A 537 -30.03 -7.36 8.24
C ASN A 537 -28.64 -6.96 7.66
N PRO A 538 -27.55 -7.67 8.01
CA PRO A 538 -26.18 -7.37 7.56
C PRO A 538 -25.96 -7.61 6.06
N HIS A 539 -26.92 -8.22 5.36
CA HIS A 539 -26.85 -8.41 3.92
C HIS A 539 -27.41 -7.23 3.12
N ARG A 540 -28.06 -6.26 3.75
CA ARG A 540 -28.66 -5.10 3.05
C ARG A 540 -27.75 -3.86 3.15
N PRO A 541 -27.91 -2.86 2.25
CA PRO A 541 -27.25 -1.57 2.39
C PRO A 541 -27.56 -0.92 3.74
N ILE A 542 -26.74 0.05 4.19
CA ILE A 542 -26.91 0.75 5.48
C ILE A 542 -28.29 1.43 5.53
N GLY A 543 -28.67 2.11 4.44
CA GLY A 543 -29.96 2.78 4.32
C GLY A 543 -30.39 2.89 2.87
N THR A 544 -31.66 2.67 2.59
CA THR A 544 -32.29 2.88 1.27
C THR A 544 -33.39 3.94 1.43
N PHE A 545 -33.14 5.12 0.87
CA PHE A 545 -33.97 6.31 1.06
C PHE A 545 -34.54 6.81 -0.27
N PHE A 546 -35.79 7.25 -0.22
CA PHE A 546 -36.44 7.90 -1.36
C PHE A 546 -36.84 9.33 -1.00
N PHE A 547 -36.19 10.31 -1.61
CA PHE A 547 -36.32 11.74 -1.33
C PHE A 547 -37.33 12.40 -2.30
N CYS A 548 -38.48 12.78 -1.77
CA CYS A 548 -39.54 13.48 -2.49
C CYS A 548 -39.61 14.96 -2.12
N GLY A 549 -39.92 15.84 -3.07
CA GLY A 549 -40.07 17.28 -2.80
C GLY A 549 -39.88 18.17 -4.03
N PRO A 550 -40.03 19.49 -3.91
CA PRO A 550 -39.76 20.41 -5.02
C PRO A 550 -38.27 20.47 -5.37
N THR A 551 -37.93 21.07 -6.51
CA THR A 551 -36.54 21.34 -6.87
C THR A 551 -35.95 22.43 -5.97
N GLY A 552 -34.66 22.29 -5.62
CA GLY A 552 -33.94 23.33 -4.88
C GLY A 552 -34.19 23.41 -3.37
N VAL A 553 -34.84 22.40 -2.77
CA VAL A 553 -35.10 22.32 -1.32
C VAL A 553 -34.00 21.63 -0.49
N GLY A 554 -32.95 21.10 -1.13
CA GLY A 554 -31.79 20.52 -0.44
C GLY A 554 -31.65 18.99 -0.49
N LYS A 555 -32.36 18.27 -1.37
CA LYS A 555 -32.24 16.80 -1.49
C LYS A 555 -30.82 16.33 -1.79
N THR A 556 -30.21 16.89 -2.83
CA THR A 556 -28.84 16.58 -3.26
C THR A 556 -27.82 17.04 -2.22
N GLU A 557 -28.10 18.18 -1.57
CA GLU A 557 -27.21 18.73 -0.54
C GLU A 557 -27.18 17.87 0.71
N LEU A 558 -28.33 17.35 1.15
CA LEU A 558 -28.38 16.41 2.26
C LEU A 558 -27.56 15.14 1.94
N SER A 559 -27.59 14.65 0.71
CA SER A 559 -26.75 13.51 0.28
C SER A 559 -25.25 13.83 0.33
N ASN A 560 -24.83 15.03 -0.08
CA ASN A 560 -23.45 15.51 0.04
C ASN A 560 -23.00 15.52 1.51
N VAL A 561 -23.81 16.13 2.37
CA VAL A 561 -23.49 16.26 3.79
C VAL A 561 -23.47 14.90 4.49
N ILE A 562 -24.39 13.98 4.15
CA ILE A 562 -24.36 12.62 4.67
C ILE A 562 -23.05 11.92 4.27
N ALA A 563 -22.59 12.09 3.03
CA ALA A 563 -21.32 11.50 2.59
C ALA A 563 -20.12 12.04 3.39
N GLU A 564 -20.09 13.36 3.59
CA GLU A 564 -19.05 14.02 4.39
C GLU A 564 -19.06 13.58 5.86
N VAL A 565 -20.23 13.59 6.50
CA VAL A 565 -20.34 13.27 7.92
C VAL A 565 -20.14 11.78 8.17
N MET A 566 -20.72 10.90 7.36
CA MET A 566 -20.64 9.44 7.56
C MET A 566 -19.31 8.85 7.10
N PHE A 567 -18.76 9.33 5.98
CA PHE A 567 -17.59 8.73 5.33
C PHE A 567 -16.36 9.65 5.30
N GLY A 568 -16.45 10.85 5.90
CA GLY A 568 -15.32 11.77 6.06
C GLY A 568 -14.95 12.57 4.81
N SER A 569 -15.60 12.31 3.67
CA SER A 569 -15.29 12.97 2.41
C SER A 569 -16.53 13.15 1.54
N THR A 570 -16.65 14.33 0.93
CA THR A 570 -17.64 14.61 -0.12
C THR A 570 -17.41 13.74 -1.38
N ASN A 571 -16.17 13.31 -1.63
CA ASN A 571 -15.82 12.43 -2.74
C ASN A 571 -16.39 11.00 -2.59
N SER A 572 -16.94 10.66 -1.41
CA SER A 572 -17.65 9.39 -1.20
C SER A 572 -19.09 9.42 -1.71
N LEU A 573 -19.55 10.53 -2.29
CA LEU A 573 -20.80 10.58 -3.06
C LEU A 573 -20.59 10.08 -4.49
N ILE A 574 -21.27 9.00 -4.85
CA ILE A 574 -21.39 8.50 -6.22
C ILE A 574 -22.73 9.01 -6.76
N ARG A 575 -22.69 9.99 -7.66
CA ARG A 575 -23.88 10.57 -8.27
C ARG A 575 -24.11 9.99 -9.66
N ILE A 576 -25.33 9.53 -9.92
CA ILE A 576 -25.77 9.02 -11.21
C ILE A 576 -27.09 9.69 -11.57
N ASP A 577 -27.14 10.33 -12.74
CA ASP A 577 -28.35 10.95 -13.27
C ASP A 577 -29.18 9.90 -14.02
N MET A 578 -30.40 9.63 -13.55
CA MET A 578 -31.28 8.63 -14.16
C MET A 578 -31.88 9.08 -15.48
N SER A 579 -31.77 10.36 -15.84
CA SER A 579 -32.11 10.86 -17.17
C SER A 579 -31.23 10.24 -18.27
N GLU A 580 -30.01 9.81 -17.95
CA GLU A 580 -29.14 9.11 -18.91
C GLU A 580 -29.58 7.66 -19.18
N TYR A 581 -30.47 7.13 -18.33
CA TYR A 581 -30.89 5.73 -18.28
C TYR A 581 -32.36 5.53 -18.64
N MET A 582 -32.93 6.45 -19.45
CA MET A 582 -34.30 6.37 -19.97
C MET A 582 -34.50 5.20 -20.94
N GLU A 583 -33.44 4.83 -21.68
CA GLU A 583 -33.49 3.78 -22.69
C GLU A 583 -32.93 2.45 -22.18
N LYS A 584 -33.48 1.34 -22.66
CA LYS A 584 -33.06 -0.01 -22.29
C LYS A 584 -31.56 -0.27 -22.53
N HIS A 585 -31.00 0.20 -23.64
CA HIS A 585 -29.58 0.00 -23.95
C HIS A 585 -28.66 0.78 -23.00
N SER A 586 -29.09 1.95 -22.54
CA SER A 586 -28.34 2.75 -21.57
C SER A 586 -28.21 2.05 -20.22
N VAL A 587 -29.19 1.25 -19.79
CA VAL A 587 -29.15 0.49 -18.52
C VAL A 587 -27.93 -0.42 -18.45
N SER A 588 -27.50 -0.99 -19.58
CA SER A 588 -26.30 -1.83 -19.62
C SER A 588 -25.03 -1.06 -19.21
N ARG A 589 -24.98 0.27 -19.33
CA ARG A 589 -23.83 1.07 -18.86
C ARG A 589 -23.68 1.07 -17.33
N LEU A 590 -24.74 0.78 -16.55
CA LEU A 590 -24.65 0.68 -15.08
C LEU A 590 -23.88 -0.56 -14.62
N ILE A 591 -24.08 -1.69 -15.31
CA ILE A 591 -23.55 -3.04 -14.98
C ILE A 591 -22.51 -3.51 -16.01
N GLY A 592 -22.17 -2.66 -16.97
CA GLY A 592 -21.32 -3.02 -18.10
C GLY A 592 -22.09 -3.75 -19.21
N PRO A 593 -21.71 -3.52 -20.47
CA PRO A 593 -22.34 -4.21 -21.59
C PRO A 593 -22.08 -5.72 -21.54
N PRO A 594 -23.00 -6.56 -22.06
CA PRO A 594 -22.81 -8.00 -22.11
C PRO A 594 -21.70 -8.41 -23.09
N PRO A 595 -21.17 -9.65 -22.99
CA PRO A 595 -20.13 -10.15 -23.90
C PRO A 595 -20.53 -10.00 -25.37
N GLY A 596 -19.64 -9.42 -26.19
CA GLY A 596 -19.85 -9.24 -27.64
C GLY A 596 -20.31 -7.83 -28.07
N TYR A 597 -20.50 -6.90 -27.13
CA TYR A 597 -20.83 -5.49 -27.43
C TYR A 597 -19.61 -4.58 -27.28
N VAL A 598 -19.59 -3.47 -28.03
CA VAL A 598 -18.53 -2.44 -27.93
C VAL A 598 -18.50 -1.88 -26.51
N GLY A 599 -17.31 -1.82 -25.91
CA GLY A 599 -17.13 -1.41 -24.51
C GLY A 599 -17.24 -2.55 -23.49
N TYR A 600 -17.31 -3.82 -23.91
CA TYR A 600 -17.24 -4.98 -22.98
C TYR A 600 -16.00 -4.96 -22.07
N GLU A 601 -14.90 -4.33 -22.50
CA GLU A 601 -13.73 -4.17 -21.65
C GLU A 601 -13.91 -3.15 -20.53
N GLU A 602 -14.80 -2.17 -20.69
CA GLU A 602 -15.14 -1.18 -19.66
C GLU A 602 -16.15 -1.79 -18.67
N GLY A 603 -15.84 -1.74 -17.36
CA GLY A 603 -16.78 -2.18 -16.32
C GLY A 603 -17.97 -1.22 -16.18
N GLY A 604 -19.04 -1.66 -15.52
CA GLY A 604 -20.23 -0.82 -15.33
C GLY A 604 -19.95 0.44 -14.50
N GLN A 605 -20.61 1.55 -14.83
CA GLN A 605 -20.39 2.84 -14.15
C GLN A 605 -20.73 2.75 -12.65
N LEU A 606 -21.81 2.06 -12.29
CA LEU A 606 -22.23 1.89 -10.89
C LEU A 606 -21.39 0.81 -10.20
N THR A 607 -21.21 -0.34 -10.85
CA THR A 607 -20.48 -1.49 -10.29
C THR A 607 -19.00 -1.16 -10.05
N GLU A 608 -18.32 -0.48 -10.98
CA GLU A 608 -16.93 -0.02 -10.80
C GLU A 608 -16.81 1.06 -9.73
N ALA A 609 -17.71 2.04 -9.72
CA ALA A 609 -17.66 3.13 -8.75
C ALA A 609 -17.79 2.61 -7.31
N VAL A 610 -18.75 1.70 -7.07
CA VAL A 610 -18.96 1.07 -5.76
C VAL A 610 -17.86 0.07 -5.44
N ARG A 611 -17.32 -0.67 -6.42
CA ARG A 611 -16.15 -1.54 -6.17
C ARG A 611 -14.92 -0.73 -5.72
N ARG A 612 -14.68 0.44 -6.31
CA ARG A 612 -13.58 1.34 -5.91
C ARG A 612 -13.83 2.06 -4.59
N LYS A 613 -15.09 2.31 -4.25
CA LYS A 613 -15.53 3.00 -3.02
C LYS A 613 -16.72 2.26 -2.40
N PRO A 614 -16.48 1.15 -1.66
CA PRO A 614 -17.55 0.35 -1.07
C PRO A 614 -18.32 1.07 0.05
N TYR A 615 -17.75 2.14 0.61
CA TYR A 615 -18.34 3.02 1.62
C TYR A 615 -18.68 4.34 0.97
N SER A 616 -19.88 4.41 0.42
CA SER A 616 -20.31 5.55 -0.37
C SER A 616 -21.79 5.84 -0.18
N VAL A 617 -22.15 7.08 -0.43
CA VAL A 617 -23.54 7.44 -0.69
C VAL A 617 -23.75 7.29 -2.19
N VAL A 618 -24.68 6.44 -2.62
CA VAL A 618 -25.08 6.30 -4.02
C VAL A 618 -26.33 7.13 -4.23
N LEU A 619 -26.19 8.25 -4.95
CA LEU A 619 -27.28 9.15 -5.29
C LEU A 619 -27.77 8.89 -6.72
N LEU A 620 -29.01 8.43 -6.83
CA LEU A 620 -29.73 8.21 -8.07
C LEU A 620 -30.69 9.38 -8.26
N ASP A 621 -30.30 10.35 -9.09
CA ASP A 621 -31.03 11.59 -9.28
C ASP A 621 -32.16 11.41 -10.31
N GLU A 622 -33.36 11.94 -10.05
CA GLU A 622 -34.52 11.89 -10.95
C GLU A 622 -34.95 10.47 -11.36
N ILE A 623 -35.06 9.57 -10.39
CA ILE A 623 -35.34 8.13 -10.59
C ILE A 623 -36.62 7.86 -11.40
N GLU A 624 -37.57 8.79 -11.40
CA GLU A 624 -38.79 8.68 -12.16
C GLU A 624 -38.62 8.68 -13.69
N LYS A 625 -37.44 9.08 -14.19
CA LYS A 625 -37.11 9.07 -15.62
C LYS A 625 -36.44 7.76 -16.06
N ALA A 626 -35.97 6.95 -15.12
CA ALA A 626 -35.27 5.71 -15.43
C ALA A 626 -36.18 4.70 -16.16
N HIS A 627 -35.57 3.87 -17.00
CA HIS A 627 -36.22 2.70 -17.57
C HIS A 627 -36.60 1.66 -16.49
N GLU A 628 -37.65 0.85 -16.72
CA GLU A 628 -38.12 -0.17 -15.76
C GLU A 628 -37.02 -1.17 -15.34
N ASP A 629 -36.10 -1.50 -16.24
CA ASP A 629 -35.00 -2.44 -15.98
C ASP A 629 -34.02 -1.93 -14.90
N VAL A 630 -33.92 -0.62 -14.68
CA VAL A 630 -33.11 -0.05 -13.59
C VAL A 630 -33.67 -0.49 -12.24
N PHE A 631 -34.99 -0.55 -12.08
CA PHE A 631 -35.62 -0.93 -10.82
C PHE A 631 -35.36 -2.39 -10.45
N ASN A 632 -35.22 -3.28 -11.44
CA ASN A 632 -34.84 -4.68 -11.20
C ASN A 632 -33.44 -4.79 -10.60
N ILE A 633 -32.51 -3.96 -11.09
CA ILE A 633 -31.14 -3.86 -10.55
C ILE A 633 -31.19 -3.33 -9.12
N LEU A 634 -31.99 -2.29 -8.86
CA LEU A 634 -32.12 -1.71 -7.53
C LEU A 634 -32.75 -2.69 -6.53
N LEU A 635 -33.74 -3.48 -6.94
CA LEU A 635 -34.32 -4.53 -6.09
C LEU A 635 -33.24 -5.52 -5.62
N GLN A 636 -32.39 -6.00 -6.54
CA GLN A 636 -31.28 -6.89 -6.21
C GLN A 636 -30.31 -6.26 -5.19
N ILE A 637 -29.96 -4.99 -5.41
CA ILE A 637 -29.08 -4.26 -4.48
C ILE A 637 -29.75 -4.08 -3.10
N MET A 638 -31.03 -3.73 -3.06
CA MET A 638 -31.75 -3.49 -1.80
C MET A 638 -31.99 -4.78 -1.00
N ASP A 639 -32.03 -5.93 -1.65
CA ASP A 639 -32.32 -7.23 -1.03
C ASP A 639 -31.06 -7.94 -0.55
N ASP A 640 -30.09 -8.11 -1.45
CA ASP A 640 -28.89 -8.91 -1.21
C ASP A 640 -27.65 -8.08 -0.90
N GLY A 641 -27.74 -6.75 -1.05
CA GLY A 641 -26.61 -5.83 -0.89
C GLY A 641 -25.45 -6.20 -1.81
N ARG A 642 -25.74 -6.87 -2.93
CA ARG A 642 -24.76 -7.36 -3.89
C ARG A 642 -25.31 -7.21 -5.30
N LEU A 643 -24.43 -6.88 -6.23
CA LEU A 643 -24.75 -6.82 -7.65
C LEU A 643 -23.69 -7.58 -8.44
N THR A 644 -24.10 -8.36 -9.42
CA THR A 644 -23.16 -9.05 -10.30
C THR A 644 -23.03 -8.29 -11.60
N ASP A 645 -21.80 -7.92 -11.95
CA ASP A 645 -21.46 -7.22 -13.18
C ASP A 645 -21.63 -8.14 -14.42
N SER A 646 -21.63 -7.59 -15.63
CA SER A 646 -21.76 -8.38 -16.86
C SER A 646 -20.61 -9.38 -17.08
N LYS A 647 -19.49 -9.19 -16.37
CA LYS A 647 -18.32 -10.08 -16.32
C LYS A 647 -18.39 -11.15 -15.23
N GLY A 648 -19.50 -11.24 -14.48
CA GLY A 648 -19.63 -12.20 -13.37
C GLY A 648 -18.95 -11.75 -12.06
N LYS A 649 -18.42 -10.53 -11.99
CA LYS A 649 -17.81 -9.99 -10.77
C LYS A 649 -18.88 -9.53 -9.78
N ILE A 650 -18.79 -9.95 -8.53
CA ILE A 650 -19.73 -9.59 -7.47
C ILE A 650 -19.25 -8.29 -6.79
N VAL A 651 -20.10 -7.26 -6.79
CA VAL A 651 -19.87 -5.97 -6.13
C VAL A 651 -20.73 -5.87 -4.87
N ASN A 652 -20.14 -5.37 -3.78
CA ASN A 652 -20.77 -5.31 -2.46
C ASN A 652 -21.31 -3.90 -2.16
N PHE A 653 -22.61 -3.81 -1.88
CA PHE A 653 -23.37 -2.60 -1.52
C PHE A 653 -23.76 -2.53 -0.04
N LYS A 654 -23.41 -3.53 0.78
CA LYS A 654 -23.78 -3.59 2.21
C LYS A 654 -23.36 -2.34 3.00
N ASN A 655 -22.24 -1.72 2.63
CA ASN A 655 -21.70 -0.54 3.30
C ASN A 655 -22.07 0.78 2.62
N THR A 656 -23.05 0.76 1.70
CA THR A 656 -23.51 1.93 0.98
C THR A 656 -24.81 2.50 1.57
N ILE A 657 -25.02 3.80 1.39
CA ILE A 657 -26.31 4.45 1.60
C ILE A 657 -26.87 4.78 0.23
N ILE A 658 -28.04 4.25 -0.11
CA ILE A 658 -28.68 4.46 -1.41
C ILE A 658 -29.74 5.53 -1.24
N ILE A 659 -29.61 6.61 -2.00
CA ILE A 659 -30.54 7.73 -1.99
C ILE A 659 -31.08 7.89 -3.41
N MET A 660 -32.39 7.86 -3.54
CA MET A 660 -33.10 8.12 -4.79
C MET A 660 -33.84 9.45 -4.65
N THR A 661 -33.69 10.36 -5.60
CA THR A 661 -34.47 11.62 -5.59
C THR A 661 -35.57 11.56 -6.63
N SER A 662 -36.70 12.16 -6.30
CA SER A 662 -37.77 12.38 -7.26
C SER A 662 -38.42 13.72 -7.09
N ASN A 663 -38.65 14.43 -8.19
CA ASN A 663 -39.33 15.72 -8.20
C ASN A 663 -40.86 15.58 -8.32
N GLU A 664 -41.35 14.35 -8.49
CA GLU A 664 -42.76 14.01 -8.61
C GLU A 664 -43.53 14.18 -7.29
N GLY A 665 -44.82 14.49 -7.40
CA GLY A 665 -45.70 14.78 -6.26
C GLY A 665 -45.71 16.25 -5.82
N ALA A 666 -44.58 16.95 -5.90
CA ALA A 666 -44.46 18.35 -5.46
C ALA A 666 -45.18 19.37 -6.37
N GLN A 667 -45.32 19.08 -7.67
CA GLN A 667 -46.03 19.97 -8.60
C GLN A 667 -47.55 19.98 -8.39
N LYS A 668 -48.13 18.85 -7.94
CA LYS A 668 -49.57 18.74 -7.63
C LYS A 668 -49.91 19.37 -6.28
N LEU A 669 -48.99 19.29 -5.30
CA LEU A 669 -49.09 20.02 -4.02
C LEU A 669 -49.30 21.52 -4.22
N LYS A 670 -48.61 22.14 -5.21
CA LYS A 670 -48.82 23.56 -5.56
C LYS A 670 -50.23 23.89 -6.02
N LYS A 671 -50.89 22.99 -6.76
CA LYS A 671 -52.24 23.24 -7.29
C LYS A 671 -53.32 23.14 -6.20
N GLN A 672 -53.10 22.35 -5.16
CA GLN A 672 -54.03 22.21 -4.05
C GLN A 672 -53.83 23.23 -2.92
N ASN A 673 -52.60 23.70 -2.66
CA ASN A 673 -52.35 24.76 -1.68
C ASN A 673 -53.04 26.09 -2.06
N THR A 674 -53.31 26.33 -3.35
CA THR A 674 -54.09 27.49 -3.81
C THR A 674 -55.57 27.43 -3.43
N MET A 675 -56.09 26.27 -3.00
CA MET A 675 -57.51 26.05 -2.67
C MET A 675 -57.85 26.22 -1.18
N GLY A 676 -56.92 26.71 -0.33
CA GLY A 676 -57.24 27.18 1.02
C GLY A 676 -57.45 26.12 2.13
N PHE A 677 -57.17 24.83 1.88
CA PHE A 677 -57.44 23.75 2.86
C PHE A 677 -56.27 23.38 3.80
N PHE A 678 -55.08 23.98 3.65
CA PHE A 678 -53.88 23.62 4.44
C PHE A 678 -53.43 24.66 5.48
N ASN A 679 -54.10 25.81 5.59
CA ASN A 679 -53.66 26.91 6.48
C ASN A 679 -54.18 26.87 7.91
N ASP A 680 -55.11 25.98 8.24
CA ASP A 680 -55.59 25.79 9.63
C ASP A 680 -55.04 24.47 10.19
N VAL A 681 -53.91 24.54 10.90
CA VAL A 681 -53.56 23.82 12.15
C VAL A 681 -52.08 24.13 12.46
N ASN A 682 -51.82 24.76 13.62
CA ASN A 682 -50.49 25.14 14.16
C ASN A 682 -49.53 23.96 14.51
N ASN A 683 -49.71 22.76 13.95
CA ASN A 683 -48.86 21.60 14.21
C ASN A 683 -48.17 21.15 12.91
N ASN A 684 -46.89 21.52 12.76
CA ASN A 684 -46.03 21.12 11.64
C ASN A 684 -46.00 19.60 11.41
N ALA A 685 -46.02 18.80 12.49
CA ALA A 685 -46.01 17.34 12.41
C ALA A 685 -47.27 16.75 11.72
N VAL A 686 -48.45 17.33 11.97
CA VAL A 686 -49.72 16.88 11.38
C VAL A 686 -49.79 17.26 9.90
N GLN A 687 -49.22 18.41 9.53
CA GLN A 687 -49.09 18.81 8.13
C GLN A 687 -48.14 17.89 7.37
N TYR A 688 -47.02 17.49 7.98
CA TYR A 688 -46.08 16.54 7.41
C TYR A 688 -46.70 15.16 7.15
N GLU A 689 -47.46 14.61 8.11
CA GLU A 689 -48.14 13.32 7.93
C GLU A 689 -49.13 13.34 6.77
N LYS A 690 -49.97 14.38 6.68
CA LYS A 690 -50.92 14.54 5.56
C LYS A 690 -50.19 14.67 4.22
N MET A 691 -49.09 15.41 4.18
CA MET A 691 -48.28 15.57 2.97
C MET A 691 -47.61 14.24 2.56
N LYS A 692 -47.14 13.46 3.54
CA LYS A 692 -46.55 12.14 3.32
C LYS A 692 -47.58 11.15 2.77
N GLU A 693 -48.80 11.13 3.30
CA GLU A 693 -49.89 10.29 2.78
C GLU A 693 -50.23 10.62 1.32
N PHE A 694 -50.33 11.91 1.00
CA PHE A 694 -50.59 12.37 -0.36
C PHE A 694 -49.49 11.93 -1.33
N ILE A 695 -48.22 12.15 -0.96
CA ILE A 695 -47.07 11.74 -1.77
C ILE A 695 -47.00 10.22 -1.90
N MET A 696 -47.30 9.46 -0.85
CA MET A 696 -47.40 8.00 -0.94
C MET A 696 -48.46 7.55 -1.95
N GLY A 697 -49.61 8.22 -2.00
CA GLY A 697 -50.66 7.94 -2.99
C GLY A 697 -50.16 8.15 -4.42
N GLU A 698 -49.44 9.24 -4.68
CA GLU A 698 -48.84 9.52 -5.98
C GLU A 698 -47.73 8.53 -6.35
N LEU A 699 -46.88 8.16 -5.39
CA LEU A 699 -45.81 7.18 -5.61
C LEU A 699 -46.37 5.78 -5.95
N LYS A 700 -47.45 5.35 -5.30
CA LYS A 700 -48.12 4.06 -5.59
C LYS A 700 -48.68 3.99 -7.01
N ASN A 701 -49.03 5.12 -7.60
CA ASN A 701 -49.51 5.17 -8.99
C ASN A 701 -48.37 5.04 -10.00
N LYS A 702 -47.17 5.54 -9.67
CA LYS A 702 -46.02 5.60 -10.59
C LYS A 702 -45.05 4.43 -10.44
N PHE A 703 -44.88 3.92 -9.22
CA PHE A 703 -43.93 2.85 -8.90
C PHE A 703 -44.66 1.59 -8.42
N ARG A 704 -44.09 0.42 -8.74
CA ARG A 704 -44.64 -0.87 -8.31
C ARG A 704 -44.55 -0.99 -6.78
N PRO A 705 -45.57 -1.56 -6.09
CA PRO A 705 -45.54 -1.75 -4.64
C PRO A 705 -44.33 -2.55 -4.14
N GLU A 706 -43.85 -3.50 -4.94
CA GLU A 706 -42.66 -4.30 -4.65
C GLU A 706 -41.44 -3.41 -4.38
N PHE A 707 -41.20 -2.40 -5.23
CA PHE A 707 -40.08 -1.46 -5.06
C PHE A 707 -40.24 -0.59 -3.82
N LEU A 708 -41.43 -0.04 -3.60
CA LEU A 708 -41.70 0.83 -2.44
C LEU A 708 -41.53 0.11 -1.11
N ASN A 709 -41.89 -1.19 -1.05
CA ASN A 709 -41.76 -2.00 0.16
C ASN A 709 -40.31 -2.39 0.50
N ARG A 710 -39.36 -2.23 -0.43
CA ARG A 710 -37.93 -2.49 -0.17
C ARG A 710 -37.18 -1.27 0.36
N LEU A 711 -37.76 -0.08 0.23
CA LEU A 711 -37.21 1.15 0.81
C LEU A 711 -37.29 1.07 2.35
N ASP A 712 -36.25 1.53 3.03
CA ASP A 712 -36.30 1.66 4.49
C ASP A 712 -37.23 2.81 4.89
N GLU A 713 -37.10 3.96 4.21
CA GLU A 713 -37.91 5.15 4.49
C GLU A 713 -38.14 5.99 3.22
N ILE A 714 -39.36 6.53 3.09
CA ILE A 714 -39.69 7.60 2.15
C ILE A 714 -39.64 8.92 2.90
N VAL A 715 -38.76 9.82 2.45
CA VAL A 715 -38.44 11.09 3.09
C VAL A 715 -39.03 12.23 2.25
N VAL A 716 -39.86 13.06 2.88
CA VAL A 716 -40.50 14.19 2.22
C VAL A 716 -39.78 15.47 2.63
N PHE A 717 -39.49 16.32 1.65
CA PHE A 717 -38.85 17.62 1.87
C PHE A 717 -39.88 18.74 1.80
N ASN A 718 -39.85 19.60 2.81
CA ASN A 718 -40.73 20.76 2.94
C ASN A 718 -40.27 21.89 1.99
N GLN A 719 -41.19 22.79 1.63
CA GLN A 719 -40.82 24.02 0.94
C GLN A 719 -40.02 24.93 1.88
N LEU A 720 -39.11 25.72 1.30
CA LEU A 720 -38.29 26.65 2.08
C LEU A 720 -39.07 27.93 2.34
N ASN A 721 -39.16 28.33 3.61
CA ASN A 721 -39.70 29.62 4.03
C ASN A 721 -38.65 30.73 3.86
N GLU A 722 -39.06 31.99 3.92
CA GLU A 722 -38.14 33.14 3.82
C GLU A 722 -37.03 33.12 4.88
N GLU A 723 -37.34 32.70 6.11
CA GLU A 723 -36.33 32.53 7.17
C GLU A 723 -35.31 31.44 6.84
N ASN A 724 -35.77 30.31 6.26
CA ASN A 724 -34.89 29.25 5.81
C ASN A 724 -33.94 29.76 4.72
N ILE A 725 -34.45 30.59 3.80
CA ILE A 725 -33.67 31.18 2.71
C ILE A 725 -32.59 32.11 3.28
N LYS A 726 -32.92 32.97 4.25
CA LYS A 726 -31.93 33.87 4.88
C LYS A 726 -30.79 33.09 5.54
N ASN A 727 -31.10 32.03 6.28
CA ASN A 727 -30.08 31.17 6.88
C ASN A 727 -29.24 30.44 5.81
N ILE A 728 -29.83 30.06 4.67
CA ILE A 728 -29.08 29.44 3.57
C ILE A 728 -28.12 30.45 2.92
N VAL A 729 -28.53 31.71 2.79
CA VAL A 729 -27.66 32.79 2.33
C VAL A 729 -26.45 32.94 3.27
N ASP A 730 -26.67 32.91 4.59
CA ASP A 730 -25.58 32.94 5.57
C ASP A 730 -24.56 31.82 5.36
N ILE A 731 -25.02 30.58 5.18
CA ILE A 731 -24.12 29.44 4.92
C ILE A 731 -23.33 29.67 3.62
N MET A 732 -24.00 30.05 2.52
CA MET A 732 -23.32 30.26 1.23
C MET A 732 -22.34 31.45 1.25
N LEU A 733 -22.65 32.52 1.98
CA LEU A 733 -21.74 33.65 2.18
C LEU A 733 -20.53 33.26 3.01
N SER A 734 -20.72 32.43 4.05
CA SER A 734 -19.61 31.94 4.87
C SER A 734 -18.59 31.14 4.06
N ASP A 735 -19.04 30.34 3.08
CA ASP A 735 -18.18 29.63 2.15
C ASP A 735 -17.39 30.58 1.24
N THR A 736 -18.00 31.68 0.79
CA THR A 736 -17.32 32.72 -0.01
C THR A 736 -16.30 33.48 0.84
N ILE A 737 -16.64 33.82 2.08
CA ILE A 737 -15.74 34.49 3.02
C ILE A 737 -14.52 33.63 3.35
N ASN A 738 -14.70 32.33 3.55
CA ASN A 738 -13.59 31.41 3.80
C ASN A 738 -12.63 31.35 2.59
N ARG A 739 -13.15 31.34 1.36
CA ARG A 739 -12.34 31.42 0.13
C ARG A 739 -11.58 32.76 0.00
N LEU A 740 -12.16 33.86 0.48
CA LEU A 740 -11.49 35.16 0.51
C LEU A 740 -10.41 35.23 1.59
N LYS A 741 -10.63 34.62 2.76
CA LYS A 741 -9.65 34.52 3.84
C LYS A 741 -8.38 33.79 3.42
N GLU A 742 -8.48 32.74 2.59
CA GLU A 742 -7.31 32.06 2.01
C GLU A 742 -6.45 33.00 1.13
N LYS A 743 -7.06 34.07 0.60
CA LYS A 743 -6.37 35.13 -0.15
C LYS A 743 -5.98 36.34 0.72
N GLU A 744 -6.06 36.19 2.05
CA GLU A 744 -5.80 37.24 3.05
C GLU A 744 -6.76 38.45 2.96
N ILE A 745 -7.99 38.24 2.45
CA ILE A 745 -9.03 39.28 2.40
C ILE A 745 -10.10 38.93 3.42
N PHE A 746 -10.38 39.85 4.33
CA PHE A 746 -11.37 39.65 5.38
C PHE A 746 -12.63 40.44 5.04
N LEU A 747 -13.76 39.76 4.90
CA LEU A 747 -15.03 40.38 4.54
C LEU A 747 -16.05 40.19 5.66
N ASP A 748 -16.53 41.30 6.20
CA ASP A 748 -17.66 41.38 7.12
C ASP A 748 -18.91 41.86 6.37
N TYR A 749 -20.09 41.37 6.77
CA TYR A 749 -21.36 41.76 6.16
C TYR A 749 -22.46 41.98 7.21
N ASP A 750 -23.40 42.86 6.89
CA ASP A 750 -24.56 43.14 7.73
C ASP A 750 -25.74 42.21 7.43
N LYS A 751 -26.63 42.00 8.42
CA LYS A 751 -27.84 41.18 8.26
C LYS A 751 -28.80 41.69 7.18
N GLU A 752 -28.72 42.97 6.82
CA GLU A 752 -29.50 43.56 5.74
C GLU A 752 -29.11 42.98 4.37
N LEU A 753 -27.85 42.56 4.19
CA LEU A 753 -27.38 41.88 2.98
C LEU A 753 -28.13 40.56 2.75
N ASN A 754 -28.36 39.79 3.81
CA ASN A 754 -29.09 38.52 3.71
C ASN A 754 -30.52 38.73 3.25
N LYS A 755 -31.15 39.80 3.76
CA LYS A 755 -32.52 40.17 3.36
C LYS A 755 -32.54 40.58 1.90
N PHE A 756 -31.61 41.42 1.46
CA PHE A 756 -31.50 41.83 0.05
C PHE A 756 -31.32 40.64 -0.91
N ILE A 757 -30.41 39.71 -0.59
CA ILE A 757 -30.16 38.53 -1.43
C ILE A 757 -31.38 37.60 -1.44
N ALA A 758 -32.06 37.45 -0.29
CA ALA A 758 -33.29 36.67 -0.19
C ALA A 758 -34.43 37.30 -1.01
N ASP A 759 -34.61 38.63 -0.94
CA ASP A 759 -35.66 39.37 -1.64
C ASP A 759 -35.45 39.36 -3.17
N LYS A 760 -34.19 39.34 -3.64
CA LYS A 760 -33.84 39.14 -5.06
C LYS A 760 -34.17 37.74 -5.59
N ASN A 761 -34.51 36.78 -4.73
CA ASN A 761 -34.99 35.46 -5.16
C ASN A 761 -36.47 35.53 -5.57
N GLU A 762 -36.73 36.05 -6.76
CA GLU A 762 -38.08 36.31 -7.30
C GLU A 762 -39.01 35.09 -7.33
N ASN A 763 -38.46 33.86 -7.27
CA ASN A 763 -39.20 32.62 -7.43
C ASN A 763 -38.85 31.57 -6.37
N LEU A 764 -39.61 31.58 -5.26
CA LEU A 764 -39.65 30.49 -4.24
C LEU A 764 -39.87 29.10 -4.86
N SER A 765 -40.43 29.04 -6.08
CA SER A 765 -40.66 27.83 -6.85
C SER A 765 -39.40 27.03 -7.21
N PHE A 766 -38.24 27.69 -7.29
CA PHE A 766 -36.93 27.07 -7.58
C PHE A 766 -36.09 26.85 -6.30
N GLY A 767 -36.67 27.11 -5.12
CA GLY A 767 -35.99 26.99 -3.84
C GLY A 767 -34.76 27.89 -3.73
N ALA A 768 -33.69 27.37 -3.12
CA ALA A 768 -32.44 28.10 -2.91
C ALA A 768 -31.47 28.06 -4.11
N ARG A 769 -31.85 27.40 -5.22
CA ARG A 769 -30.96 27.19 -6.37
C ARG A 769 -30.43 28.50 -7.01
N PRO A 770 -31.23 29.59 -7.13
CA PRO A 770 -30.74 30.85 -7.71
C PRO A 770 -29.75 31.62 -6.82
N ILE A 771 -29.75 31.37 -5.50
CA ILE A 771 -29.00 32.17 -4.51
C ILE A 771 -27.51 32.20 -4.83
N ARG A 772 -26.91 31.06 -5.17
CA ARG A 772 -25.48 31.01 -5.52
C ARG A 772 -25.14 31.93 -6.70
N ARG A 773 -26.00 31.96 -7.72
CA ARG A 773 -25.83 32.84 -8.89
C ARG A 773 -26.00 34.31 -8.51
N ILE A 774 -26.93 34.62 -7.60
CA ILE A 774 -27.12 35.97 -7.07
C ILE A 774 -25.87 36.42 -6.31
N ILE A 775 -25.32 35.58 -5.43
CA ILE A 775 -24.08 35.88 -4.69
C ILE A 775 -22.91 36.09 -5.66
N THR A 776 -22.72 35.21 -6.65
CA THR A 776 -21.65 35.40 -7.64
C THR A 776 -21.79 36.73 -8.37
N ARG A 777 -22.98 37.05 -8.89
CA ARG A 777 -23.21 38.28 -9.66
C ARG A 777 -23.09 39.55 -8.82
N GLU A 778 -23.62 39.53 -7.62
CA GLU A 778 -23.77 40.74 -6.80
C GLU A 778 -22.55 40.99 -5.91
N ILE A 779 -21.82 39.94 -5.53
CA ILE A 779 -20.67 40.03 -4.62
C ILE A 779 -19.37 39.62 -5.31
N GLU A 780 -19.27 38.38 -5.82
CA GLU A 780 -17.98 37.87 -6.35
C GLU A 780 -17.51 38.66 -7.58
N ASP A 781 -18.42 38.96 -8.52
CA ASP A 781 -18.09 39.72 -9.74
C ASP A 781 -17.65 41.15 -9.39
N LYS A 782 -18.34 41.83 -8.48
CA LYS A 782 -17.98 43.19 -8.04
C LYS A 782 -16.65 43.21 -7.29
N LEU A 783 -16.41 42.27 -6.38
CA LEU A 783 -15.13 42.12 -5.70
C LEU A 783 -14.00 41.86 -6.71
N SER A 784 -14.25 41.02 -7.71
CA SER A 784 -13.27 40.75 -8.77
C SER A 784 -12.92 42.02 -9.54
N ASP A 785 -13.91 42.84 -9.91
CA ASP A 785 -13.69 44.10 -10.61
C ASP A 785 -12.89 45.11 -9.76
N GLU A 786 -13.20 45.24 -8.47
CA GLU A 786 -12.46 46.13 -7.55
C GLU A 786 -11.03 45.65 -7.28
N MET A 787 -10.82 44.33 -7.19
CA MET A 787 -9.48 43.74 -7.11
C MET A 787 -8.67 43.98 -8.39
N LEU A 788 -9.29 43.91 -9.57
CA LEU A 788 -8.62 44.18 -10.85
C LEU A 788 -8.28 45.66 -11.04
N LYS A 789 -9.13 46.57 -10.53
CA LYS A 789 -8.83 48.01 -10.47
C LYS A 789 -7.72 48.35 -9.48
N GLY A 790 -7.38 47.42 -8.56
CA GLY A 790 -6.35 47.58 -7.55
C GLY A 790 -6.81 48.36 -6.31
N GLU A 791 -8.11 48.56 -6.15
CA GLU A 791 -8.73 49.21 -4.98
C GLU A 791 -8.69 48.26 -3.77
N ILE A 792 -8.93 46.96 -3.99
CA ILE A 792 -8.81 45.92 -2.96
C ILE A 792 -7.47 45.17 -3.10
N LYS A 793 -6.73 45.06 -2.00
CA LYS A 793 -5.44 44.36 -1.91
C LYS A 793 -5.46 43.25 -0.86
N ARG A 794 -4.43 42.40 -0.91
CA ARG A 794 -4.21 41.35 0.10
C ARG A 794 -3.92 42.01 1.46
N GLY A 795 -4.58 41.53 2.51
CA GLY A 795 -4.51 42.08 3.87
C GLY A 795 -5.68 43.00 4.23
N ASP A 796 -6.50 43.40 3.26
CA ASP A 796 -7.59 44.35 3.51
C ASP A 796 -8.75 43.73 4.29
N ARG A 797 -9.34 44.55 5.16
CA ARG A 797 -10.60 44.27 5.84
C ARG A 797 -11.70 45.08 5.18
N LEU A 798 -12.71 44.40 4.67
CA LEU A 798 -13.82 44.99 3.93
C LEU A 798 -15.12 44.79 4.71
N SER A 799 -15.98 45.81 4.69
CA SER A 799 -17.35 45.74 5.16
C SER A 799 -18.28 45.93 3.98
N VAL A 800 -19.20 44.99 3.78
CA VAL A 800 -20.24 45.07 2.75
C VAL A 800 -21.49 45.65 3.38
N CYS A 801 -21.88 46.83 2.93
CA CYS A 801 -23.11 47.48 3.35
C CYS A 801 -24.04 47.69 2.15
N PHE A 802 -25.35 47.67 2.44
CA PHE A 802 -26.39 47.94 1.47
C PHE A 802 -26.83 49.42 1.60
N LYS A 803 -26.63 50.23 0.55
CA LYS A 803 -27.06 51.63 0.49
C LYS A 803 -27.59 51.96 -0.91
N ASP A 804 -28.75 52.61 -0.98
CA ASP A 804 -29.36 53.13 -2.21
C ASP A 804 -29.50 52.08 -3.35
N ASP A 805 -30.01 50.89 -3.02
CA ASP A 805 -30.18 49.75 -3.94
C ASP A 805 -28.88 49.18 -4.56
N GLU A 806 -27.71 49.63 -4.09
CA GLU A 806 -26.40 49.12 -4.51
C GLU A 806 -25.58 48.55 -3.33
N LEU A 807 -24.74 47.58 -3.65
CA LEU A 807 -23.75 47.01 -2.73
C LEU A 807 -22.47 47.83 -2.79
N ILE A 808 -22.05 48.34 -1.64
CA ILE A 808 -20.83 49.14 -1.49
C ILE A 808 -19.85 48.38 -0.60
N PHE A 809 -18.63 48.21 -1.10
CA PHE A 809 -17.50 47.70 -0.33
C PHE A 809 -16.77 48.86 0.32
N SER A 810 -16.56 48.79 1.63
CA SER A 810 -15.84 49.83 2.39
C SER A 810 -14.67 49.21 3.13
N HIS A 811 -13.50 49.84 3.06
CA HIS A 811 -12.34 49.41 3.85
C HIS A 811 -12.55 49.74 5.33
N LYS A 812 -12.21 48.79 6.21
CA LYS A 812 -12.20 48.95 7.67
C LYS A 812 -10.84 49.37 8.19
#